data_AF-A0A4R3L1R6-F1
#
_entry.id   AF-A0A4R3L1R6-F1
#
_cell.length_a   1.000
_cell.length_b   1.000
_cell.length_c   1.000
_cell.angle_alpha   90.00
_cell.angle_beta   90.00
_cell.angle_gamma   90.00
#
_symmetry.space_group_name_H-M   'P 1'
#
loop_
_entity.id
_entity.type
_entity.pdbx_description
1 polymer ?
#
loop_
_entity_poly.entity_id
_entity_poly.type
_entity_poly.pdbx_seq_one_letter_code
_entity_poly.pdbx_strand_id
1 'polypeptide(L)'
;MKWIIKSKWLWLAVWIMTLIALLMTMPSIDRLVREKGQPEIGEGYTSKMAIDLEKQMSGSDQGGKNVEAVIAFHHQDGINESQLKQIEQKLKEIEASSKLDVSSMLSPFANEQAKEQLISKDNKTVMAVVSISKEIQTISEIRDQLAKEVRLSGVETYLTGNDFIIEDYAQTSLDGVAKTEIFAVLFIVIILILVFRSPITPVISLLIVGITYLISLGTVMHLVESFDFPFANTTQTFLILVLFGIGTDYNILLFMRFKEEMSKQRSIPAAIIETYRTAGKTVLFSGLAVFIGFSMLWLAEFGIYRSAVAIAIGIMILLAVLFTLVPFCLAIMGNYLFWPMKKTTGHQESRLWSWMGRFSVKRSFLSLALVAVLTIPVMLLHNGNLSFNSLAEVNPEFESVKGFEIVSDSFGPGRSMPTTVYMKNDQPLDSVKSLAFLDQLHQRLTQIDGVESVFGPTRPTGERIDQLYINKQTEDVNKGLNQSTDGLDQISSGLSEASSRIQGATSGDLNDVGKLVSGTDSARSGLGQIQDALTKIQGGVKKGAGGATDISKGMADLEKGLQQVSASTQQLSSGYQKLEGGYTSLNREYQKLEGQIGSIQGAVDVIQSSAQKMGQDHPELATDVNLITIQQTSSKLSSQLPQLRGGLQTLNGTFTGMNNELKKANSGLAKIADGQQELTVGATKLRKGTAELASGLEQGATGQGKVIQSLDQIDAGLQKINQGQEKLQQGLQQFSGSFKELQTGLSQSANGLDEISGGLQKANEYLAQVTGSEATQTFFIPDSVRKQKDFQSALDAYMSEDRKIAKWTVSLNVDPYSEEAMTIAEEIDSAVKEYLAHTEYKDVEVGTGGVSSMNQDLYTMSSQDFAQAVIWMLVGIGVMLLLLFRSFWTTIVILFSLVIAYYSSLSLTELIFINGLGEVGLSWTIPFFSFVMIIALGVDYSIFLMMRYKEYELQTPTIAIQEAMKNIGSVIISAALILCFTFAAMYPSGVTTLLQISTVVILGLLLLAFVLLPLLLPAVIALMDQQSRKEKARKRQIKEKELVN
;
A
#
# COMPACT_ATOMS: atom_id res chain seq x y z
N MET A 1 -27.82 41.55 33.35
CA MET A 1 -27.86 40.69 34.56
C MET A 1 -29.15 40.82 35.38
N LYS A 2 -29.52 42.02 35.90
CA LYS A 2 -30.77 42.18 36.69
C LYS A 2 -32.03 41.62 35.99
N TRP A 3 -32.18 41.87 34.69
CA TRP A 3 -33.28 41.34 33.89
C TRP A 3 -33.24 39.81 33.75
N ILE A 4 -32.07 39.23 33.48
CA ILE A 4 -31.87 37.76 33.38
C ILE A 4 -32.28 37.05 34.67
N ILE A 5 -31.90 37.59 35.84
CA ILE A 5 -32.28 37.03 37.15
C ILE A 5 -33.81 37.07 37.35
N LYS A 6 -34.47 38.14 36.89
CA LYS A 6 -35.93 38.29 36.98
C LYS A 6 -36.67 37.33 36.04
N SER A 7 -36.14 37.13 34.83
CA SER A 7 -36.73 36.28 33.78
C SER A 7 -36.12 34.87 33.74
N LYS A 8 -35.59 34.38 34.86
CA LYS A 8 -34.76 33.17 34.92
C LYS A 8 -35.47 31.89 34.38
N TRP A 9 -36.77 31.75 34.62
CA TRP A 9 -37.57 30.61 34.14
C TRP A 9 -37.81 30.64 32.63
N LEU A 10 -37.92 31.83 32.03
CA LEU A 10 -38.06 31.98 30.59
C LEU A 10 -36.80 31.49 29.88
N TRP A 11 -35.62 31.89 30.37
CA TRP A 11 -34.35 31.46 29.78
C TRP A 11 -34.11 29.96 29.90
N LEU A 12 -34.47 29.34 31.03
CA LEU A 12 -34.46 27.88 31.16
C LEU A 12 -35.36 27.22 30.11
N ALA A 13 -36.60 27.69 29.97
CA ALA A 13 -37.55 27.14 29.01
C ALA A 13 -37.03 27.26 27.57
N VAL A 14 -36.44 28.40 27.20
CA VAL A 14 -35.84 28.61 25.87
C VAL A 14 -34.75 27.58 25.59
N TRP A 15 -33.81 27.38 26.52
CA TRP A 15 -32.72 26.41 26.32
C TRP A 15 -33.21 24.97 26.26
N ILE A 16 -34.18 24.58 27.11
CA ILE A 16 -34.77 23.24 27.08
C ILE A 16 -35.52 23.00 25.77
N MET A 17 -36.35 23.97 25.32
CA MET A 17 -37.06 23.85 24.04
C MET A 17 -36.09 23.77 22.85
N THR A 18 -35.02 24.57 22.87
CA THR A 18 -33.98 24.55 21.83
C THR A 18 -33.25 23.21 21.81
N LEU A 19 -32.87 22.69 22.98
CA LEU A 19 -32.23 21.38 23.11
C LEU A 19 -33.12 20.26 22.57
N ILE A 20 -34.40 20.22 22.97
CA ILE A 20 -35.35 19.21 22.50
C ILE A 20 -35.54 19.31 20.99
N ALA A 21 -35.74 20.53 20.46
CA ALA A 21 -35.93 20.75 19.03
C ALA A 21 -34.72 20.27 18.22
N LEU A 22 -33.50 20.63 18.63
CA LEU A 22 -32.27 20.22 17.95
C LEU A 22 -32.04 18.71 18.04
N LEU A 23 -32.24 18.08 19.20
CA LEU A 23 -32.06 16.63 19.35
C LEU A 23 -33.07 15.82 18.53
N MET A 24 -34.30 16.32 18.38
CA MET A 24 -35.33 15.65 17.57
C MET A 24 -35.12 15.82 16.06
N THR A 25 -34.46 16.89 15.64
CA THR A 25 -34.23 17.21 14.22
C THR A 25 -32.81 16.90 13.76
N MET A 26 -31.92 16.45 14.67
CA MET A 26 -30.50 16.31 14.40
C MET A 26 -30.25 15.30 13.26
N PRO A 27 -29.48 15.70 12.23
CA PRO A 27 -28.99 14.77 11.22
C PRO A 27 -28.15 13.64 11.83
N SER A 28 -28.00 12.53 11.10
CA SER A 28 -27.12 11.42 11.51
C SER A 28 -25.66 11.89 11.53
N ILE A 29 -25.04 11.85 12.71
CA ILE A 29 -23.61 12.17 12.89
C ILE A 29 -22.76 11.19 12.09
N ASP A 30 -23.03 9.89 12.22
CA ASP A 30 -22.24 8.84 11.57
C ASP A 30 -22.22 9.03 10.06
N ARG A 31 -23.39 9.33 9.45
CA ARG A 31 -23.49 9.62 8.02
C ARG A 31 -22.66 10.84 7.63
N LEU A 32 -22.82 11.95 8.35
CA LEU A 32 -22.12 13.20 8.02
C LEU A 32 -20.60 13.10 8.21
N VAL A 33 -20.13 12.39 9.24
CA VAL A 33 -18.69 12.11 9.42
C VAL A 33 -18.14 11.31 8.22
N ARG A 34 -18.91 10.35 7.70
CA ARG A 34 -18.49 9.53 6.55
C ARG A 34 -18.54 10.28 5.22
N GLU A 35 -19.56 11.12 5.01
CA GLU A 35 -19.76 11.84 3.74
C GLU A 35 -18.91 13.13 3.66
N LYS A 36 -18.76 13.84 4.78
CA LYS A 36 -18.17 15.18 4.83
C LYS A 36 -16.96 15.30 5.76
N GLY A 37 -16.66 14.27 6.55
CA GLY A 37 -15.57 14.33 7.54
C GLY A 37 -14.18 13.96 6.99
N GLN A 38 -14.08 13.53 5.73
CA GLN A 38 -12.83 13.15 5.07
C GLN A 38 -12.16 14.36 4.38
N PRO A 39 -10.82 14.38 4.25
CA PRO A 39 -10.12 15.41 3.48
C PRO A 39 -10.60 15.41 2.02
N GLU A 40 -11.05 16.57 1.55
CA GLU A 40 -11.43 16.78 0.15
C GLU A 40 -10.29 17.50 -0.57
N ILE A 41 -9.87 16.97 -1.72
CA ILE A 41 -8.86 17.59 -2.57
C ILE A 41 -9.53 18.58 -3.52
N GLY A 42 -9.00 19.80 -3.56
CA GLY A 42 -9.55 20.88 -4.37
C GLY A 42 -9.41 20.65 -5.89
N GLU A 43 -10.12 21.48 -6.65
CA GLU A 43 -9.98 21.54 -8.11
C GLU A 43 -8.57 22.01 -8.51
N GLY A 44 -8.02 21.45 -9.59
CA GLY A 44 -6.70 21.82 -10.11
C GLY A 44 -5.52 20.96 -9.61
N TYR A 45 -5.76 20.08 -8.65
CA TYR A 45 -4.77 19.09 -8.17
C TYR A 45 -4.79 17.82 -9.02
N THR A 46 -3.62 17.18 -9.17
CA THR A 46 -3.45 16.07 -10.13
C THR A 46 -4.20 14.81 -9.71
N SER A 47 -4.26 14.52 -8.41
CA SER A 47 -5.05 13.40 -7.87
C SER A 47 -6.55 13.61 -8.04
N LYS A 48 -7.04 14.85 -7.92
CA LYS A 48 -8.45 15.19 -8.20
C LYS A 48 -8.78 15.00 -9.69
N MET A 49 -7.91 15.45 -10.58
CA MET A 49 -8.05 15.20 -12.03
C MET A 49 -8.06 13.70 -12.34
N ALA A 50 -7.19 12.91 -11.71
CA ALA A 50 -7.18 11.45 -11.88
C ALA A 50 -8.50 10.81 -11.46
N ILE A 51 -9.06 11.19 -10.30
CA ILE A 51 -10.36 10.72 -9.82
C ILE A 51 -11.48 11.06 -10.82
N ASP A 52 -11.47 12.27 -11.40
CA ASP A 52 -12.48 12.71 -12.35
C ASP A 52 -12.34 12.00 -13.71
N LEU A 53 -11.12 11.69 -14.15
CA LEU A 53 -10.84 10.92 -15.36
C LEU A 53 -11.19 9.44 -15.21
N GLU A 54 -10.90 8.84 -14.05
CA GLU A 54 -11.30 7.47 -13.71
C GLU A 54 -12.82 7.29 -13.76
N LYS A 55 -13.55 8.26 -13.21
CA LYS A 55 -15.01 8.28 -13.24
C LYS A 55 -15.56 8.35 -14.68
N GLN A 56 -14.96 9.18 -15.53
CA GLN A 56 -15.32 9.26 -16.95
C GLN A 56 -14.99 7.95 -17.70
N MET A 57 -13.84 7.35 -17.42
CA MET A 57 -13.41 6.09 -18.03
C MET A 57 -14.35 4.93 -17.72
N SER A 58 -14.94 4.94 -16.52
CA SER A 58 -15.87 3.90 -16.06
C SER A 58 -17.30 4.04 -16.61
N GLY A 59 -17.59 5.09 -17.41
CA GLY A 59 -18.94 5.37 -17.93
C GLY A 59 -19.91 5.95 -16.88
N SER A 60 -19.40 6.34 -15.70
CA SER A 60 -20.18 6.83 -14.56
C SER A 60 -20.54 8.31 -14.68
N ASP A 61 -21.07 8.72 -15.84
CA ASP A 61 -21.55 10.09 -16.11
C ASP A 61 -22.71 10.50 -15.17
N GLN A 62 -23.32 9.56 -14.44
CA GLN A 62 -24.44 9.78 -13.51
C GLN A 62 -24.06 9.97 -12.03
N GLY A 63 -22.80 10.27 -11.72
CA GLY A 63 -22.47 10.72 -10.35
C GLY A 63 -22.15 9.63 -9.33
N GLY A 64 -22.28 8.34 -9.66
CA GLY A 64 -21.85 7.25 -8.80
C GLY A 64 -20.32 7.23 -8.61
N LYS A 65 -19.86 7.11 -7.36
CA LYS A 65 -18.47 6.72 -7.07
C LYS A 65 -18.36 5.20 -7.32
N ASN A 66 -17.28 4.70 -7.89
CA ASN A 66 -17.01 3.27 -7.84
C ASN A 66 -16.18 2.99 -6.59
N VAL A 67 -16.43 1.87 -5.92
CA VAL A 67 -15.61 1.36 -4.83
C VAL A 67 -14.68 0.31 -5.41
N GLU A 68 -13.37 0.57 -5.33
CA GLU A 68 -12.36 -0.43 -5.67
C GLU A 68 -12.06 -1.31 -4.45
N ALA A 69 -12.42 -2.58 -4.58
CA ALA A 69 -12.15 -3.61 -3.58
C ALA A 69 -11.04 -4.54 -4.08
N VAL A 70 -10.02 -4.71 -3.27
CA VAL A 70 -8.99 -5.75 -3.47
C VAL A 70 -9.36 -6.95 -2.61
N ILE A 71 -9.54 -8.09 -3.26
CA ILE A 71 -9.79 -9.37 -2.61
C ILE A 71 -8.46 -10.13 -2.58
N ALA A 72 -7.96 -10.45 -1.39
CA ALA A 72 -6.75 -11.25 -1.21
C ALA A 72 -7.11 -12.62 -0.60
N PHE A 73 -6.84 -13.69 -1.35
CA PHE A 73 -6.91 -15.06 -0.88
C PHE A 73 -5.52 -15.51 -0.45
N HIS A 74 -5.36 -16.03 0.75
CA HIS A 74 -4.07 -16.39 1.32
C HIS A 74 -4.08 -17.78 1.97
N HIS A 75 -2.97 -18.50 1.83
CA HIS A 75 -2.72 -19.76 2.54
C HIS A 75 -1.22 -19.93 2.83
N GLN A 76 -0.85 -20.12 4.11
CA GLN A 76 0.55 -20.14 4.55
C GLN A 76 1.42 -21.19 3.85
N ASP A 77 0.86 -22.36 3.56
CA ASP A 77 1.54 -23.49 2.91
C ASP A 77 1.48 -23.43 1.37
N GLY A 78 0.88 -22.38 0.79
CA GLY A 78 0.60 -22.28 -0.65
C GLY A 78 -0.83 -22.69 -1.02
N ILE A 79 -1.37 -22.07 -2.07
CA ILE A 79 -2.68 -22.36 -2.63
C ILE A 79 -2.53 -23.49 -3.66
N ASN A 80 -3.20 -24.63 -3.42
CA ASN A 80 -3.16 -25.79 -4.31
C ASN A 80 -4.15 -25.69 -5.49
N GLU A 81 -4.04 -26.60 -6.47
CA GLU A 81 -4.91 -26.59 -7.66
C GLU A 81 -6.41 -26.70 -7.34
N SER A 82 -6.79 -27.41 -6.28
CA SER A 82 -8.20 -27.51 -5.87
C SER A 82 -8.71 -26.20 -5.32
N GLN A 83 -7.89 -25.50 -4.52
CA GLN A 83 -8.21 -24.17 -3.98
C GLN A 83 -8.23 -23.13 -5.11
N LEU A 84 -7.29 -23.17 -6.06
CA LEU A 84 -7.29 -22.29 -7.24
C LEU A 84 -8.58 -22.41 -8.05
N LYS A 85 -9.07 -23.64 -8.30
CA LYS A 85 -10.37 -23.86 -8.98
C LYS A 85 -11.55 -23.32 -8.19
N GLN A 86 -11.52 -23.43 -6.86
CA GLN A 86 -12.55 -22.85 -6.00
C GLN A 86 -12.53 -21.32 -6.08
N ILE A 87 -11.36 -20.70 -6.05
CA ILE A 87 -11.19 -19.25 -6.21
C ILE A 87 -11.70 -18.80 -7.58
N GLU A 88 -11.33 -19.49 -8.67
CA GLU A 88 -11.80 -19.18 -10.03
C GLU A 88 -13.33 -19.23 -10.12
N GLN A 89 -13.94 -20.29 -9.59
CA GLN A 89 -15.39 -20.40 -9.57
C GLN A 89 -16.03 -19.25 -8.76
N LYS A 90 -15.42 -18.89 -7.62
CA LYS A 90 -15.95 -17.85 -6.74
C LYS A 90 -15.89 -16.46 -7.36
N LEU A 91 -14.79 -16.14 -8.04
CA LEU A 91 -14.66 -14.86 -8.76
C LEU A 91 -15.67 -14.76 -9.91
N LYS A 92 -15.93 -15.85 -10.65
CA LYS A 92 -16.99 -15.88 -11.68
C LYS A 92 -18.39 -15.69 -11.09
N GLU A 93 -18.65 -16.24 -9.90
CA GLU A 93 -19.91 -16.01 -9.19
C GLU A 93 -20.08 -14.54 -8.78
N ILE A 94 -19.00 -13.89 -8.33
CA ILE A 94 -18.99 -12.46 -7.96
C ILE A 94 -19.24 -11.58 -9.19
N GLU A 95 -18.53 -11.83 -10.29
CA GLU A 95 -18.67 -11.09 -11.55
C GLU A 95 -20.09 -11.19 -12.13
N ALA A 96 -20.72 -12.36 -12.01
CA ALA A 96 -22.09 -12.59 -12.49
C ALA A 96 -23.17 -12.19 -11.47
N SER A 97 -22.81 -11.72 -10.28
CA SER A 97 -23.75 -11.42 -9.21
C SER A 97 -24.53 -10.15 -9.55
N SER A 98 -25.86 -10.26 -9.67
CA SER A 98 -26.74 -9.08 -9.81
C SER A 98 -26.94 -8.29 -8.51
N LYS A 99 -26.43 -8.79 -7.37
CA LYS A 99 -26.54 -8.11 -6.07
C LYS A 99 -25.41 -7.09 -5.85
N LEU A 100 -24.22 -7.43 -6.33
CA LEU A 100 -23.04 -6.58 -6.34
C LEU A 100 -23.00 -5.97 -7.73
N ASP A 101 -23.32 -4.69 -7.87
CA ASP A 101 -23.32 -4.02 -9.17
C ASP A 101 -21.86 -3.83 -9.66
N VAL A 102 -21.23 -4.93 -10.08
CA VAL A 102 -19.83 -5.00 -10.48
C VAL A 102 -19.68 -4.35 -11.85
N SER A 103 -18.99 -3.21 -11.89
CA SER A 103 -18.71 -2.47 -13.13
C SER A 103 -17.58 -3.12 -13.92
N SER A 104 -16.54 -3.58 -13.22
CA SER A 104 -15.38 -4.26 -13.81
C SER A 104 -14.67 -5.14 -12.78
N MET A 105 -14.04 -6.21 -13.24
CA MET A 105 -13.19 -7.06 -12.40
C MET A 105 -11.91 -7.45 -13.13
N LEU A 106 -10.76 -7.24 -12.48
CA LEU A 106 -9.48 -7.78 -12.89
C LEU A 106 -9.22 -9.08 -12.10
N SER A 107 -9.36 -10.21 -12.80
CA SER A 107 -9.22 -11.55 -12.24
C SER A 107 -7.93 -12.23 -12.71
N PRO A 108 -7.24 -13.00 -11.85
CA PRO A 108 -6.06 -13.80 -12.21
C PRO A 108 -6.35 -14.86 -13.28
N PHE A 109 -7.63 -15.13 -13.56
CA PHE A 109 -8.07 -16.16 -14.52
C PHE A 109 -8.60 -15.57 -15.83
N ALA A 110 -8.53 -14.25 -16.01
CA ALA A 110 -9.00 -13.59 -17.24
C ALA A 110 -8.11 -13.92 -18.44
N ASN A 111 -6.79 -13.94 -18.25
CA ASN A 111 -5.78 -14.32 -19.24
C ASN A 111 -4.46 -14.69 -18.54
N GLU A 112 -3.50 -15.27 -19.27
CA GLU A 112 -2.20 -15.67 -18.70
C GLU A 112 -1.40 -14.48 -18.13
N GLN A 113 -1.61 -13.27 -18.64
CA GLN A 113 -0.90 -12.06 -18.21
C GLN A 113 -1.39 -11.59 -16.84
N ALA A 114 -2.71 -11.63 -16.61
CA ALA A 114 -3.33 -11.33 -15.32
C ALA A 114 -2.91 -12.35 -14.25
N LYS A 115 -2.72 -13.62 -14.65
CA LYS A 115 -2.24 -14.68 -13.75
C LYS A 115 -0.85 -14.38 -13.20
N GLU A 116 0.08 -13.92 -14.04
CA GLU A 116 1.43 -13.52 -13.62
C GLU A 116 1.44 -12.29 -12.70
N GLN A 117 0.42 -11.44 -12.80
CA GLN A 117 0.32 -10.20 -12.01
C GLN A 117 -0.37 -10.40 -10.66
N LEU A 118 -1.37 -11.27 -10.63
CA LEU A 118 -2.32 -11.40 -9.51
C LEU A 118 -2.16 -12.71 -8.71
N ILE A 119 -1.20 -13.56 -9.07
CA ILE A 119 -0.77 -14.71 -8.26
C ILE A 119 0.66 -14.46 -7.79
N SER A 120 0.90 -14.58 -6.49
CA SER A 120 2.22 -14.32 -5.90
C SER A 120 3.24 -15.35 -6.40
N LYS A 121 4.52 -14.93 -6.47
CA LYS A 121 5.62 -15.80 -6.96
C LYS A 121 5.78 -17.09 -6.14
N ASP A 122 5.39 -17.05 -4.86
CA ASP A 122 5.42 -18.19 -3.94
C ASP A 122 4.10 -19.00 -3.92
N ASN A 123 3.12 -18.64 -4.74
CA ASN A 123 1.77 -19.21 -4.83
C ASN A 123 0.99 -19.21 -3.51
N LYS A 124 1.38 -18.38 -2.52
CA LYS A 124 0.65 -18.27 -1.24
C LYS A 124 -0.53 -17.33 -1.28
N THR A 125 -0.50 -16.35 -2.18
CA THR A 125 -1.51 -15.30 -2.26
C THR A 125 -2.02 -15.15 -3.69
N VAL A 126 -3.34 -15.10 -3.82
CA VAL A 126 -4.04 -14.81 -5.08
C VAL A 126 -4.89 -13.59 -4.83
N MET A 127 -4.78 -12.57 -5.67
CA MET A 127 -5.57 -11.34 -5.55
C MET A 127 -6.51 -11.13 -6.74
N ALA A 128 -7.59 -10.40 -6.53
CA ALA A 128 -8.46 -9.89 -7.58
C ALA A 128 -8.89 -8.46 -7.22
N VAL A 129 -9.07 -7.62 -8.24
CA VAL A 129 -9.53 -6.24 -8.05
C VAL A 129 -10.93 -6.12 -8.64
N VAL A 130 -11.89 -5.70 -7.84
CA VAL A 130 -13.30 -5.57 -8.22
C VAL A 130 -13.72 -4.12 -8.04
N SER A 131 -14.27 -3.53 -9.10
CA SER A 131 -14.86 -2.19 -9.06
C SER A 131 -16.38 -2.33 -8.97
N ILE A 132 -16.97 -1.81 -7.90
CA ILE A 132 -18.40 -1.94 -7.59
C ILE A 132 -19.05 -0.55 -7.62
N SER A 133 -20.13 -0.40 -8.37
CA SER A 133 -20.89 0.85 -8.44
C SER A 133 -21.53 1.18 -7.08
N LYS A 134 -21.33 2.42 -6.60
CA LYS A 134 -21.85 2.93 -5.32
C LYS A 134 -23.21 3.64 -5.47
N GLU A 135 -23.95 3.47 -6.56
CA GLU A 135 -25.15 4.30 -6.82
C GLU A 135 -26.20 4.28 -5.69
N ILE A 136 -26.25 3.23 -4.84
CA ILE A 136 -27.26 3.10 -3.78
C ILE A 136 -26.68 2.66 -2.42
N GLN A 137 -25.49 2.05 -2.37
CA GLN A 137 -24.97 1.37 -1.17
C GLN A 137 -23.83 2.13 -0.49
N THR A 138 -23.74 2.01 0.84
CA THR A 138 -22.60 2.50 1.61
C THR A 138 -21.39 1.57 1.46
N ILE A 139 -20.17 2.08 1.71
CA ILE A 139 -18.93 1.28 1.64
C ILE A 139 -18.99 0.08 2.59
N SER A 140 -19.55 0.26 3.80
CA SER A 140 -19.74 -0.82 4.77
C SER A 140 -20.70 -1.89 4.27
N GLU A 141 -21.79 -1.52 3.60
CA GLU A 141 -22.75 -2.48 3.03
C GLU A 141 -22.12 -3.27 1.88
N ILE A 142 -21.38 -2.60 1.00
CA ILE A 142 -20.64 -3.25 -0.09
C ILE A 142 -19.66 -4.27 0.48
N ARG A 143 -18.90 -3.88 1.52
CA ARG A 143 -17.95 -4.78 2.19
C ARG A 143 -18.64 -5.98 2.81
N ASP A 144 -19.73 -5.78 3.55
CA ASP A 144 -20.46 -6.87 4.20
C ASP A 144 -21.07 -7.86 3.20
N GLN A 145 -21.53 -7.37 2.05
CA GLN A 145 -22.01 -8.21 0.96
C GLN A 145 -20.86 -8.98 0.32
N LEU A 146 -19.76 -8.30 -0.01
CA LEU A 146 -18.58 -8.91 -0.61
C LEU A 146 -17.97 -9.96 0.33
N ALA A 147 -17.85 -9.68 1.63
CA ALA A 147 -17.30 -10.58 2.65
C ALA A 147 -18.12 -11.87 2.78
N LYS A 148 -19.45 -11.80 2.59
CA LYS A 148 -20.32 -12.98 2.58
C LYS A 148 -20.15 -13.82 1.32
N GLU A 149 -19.96 -13.17 0.18
CA GLU A 149 -19.87 -13.84 -1.12
C GLU A 149 -18.46 -14.39 -1.42
N VAL A 150 -17.41 -13.86 -0.79
CA VAL A 150 -16.02 -14.17 -1.16
C VAL A 150 -15.35 -15.25 -0.30
N ARG A 151 -15.87 -15.53 0.91
CA ARG A 151 -15.24 -16.44 1.87
C ARG A 151 -15.20 -17.89 1.36
N LEU A 152 -14.03 -18.51 1.47
CA LEU A 152 -13.78 -19.91 1.10
C LEU A 152 -13.33 -20.74 2.31
N SER A 153 -13.75 -22.00 2.38
CA SER A 153 -13.33 -22.90 3.45
C SER A 153 -11.90 -23.38 3.22
N GLY A 154 -11.01 -23.15 4.19
CA GLY A 154 -9.61 -23.58 4.11
C GLY A 154 -8.72 -22.67 3.26
N VAL A 155 -9.17 -21.46 2.93
CA VAL A 155 -8.35 -20.37 2.36
C VAL A 155 -8.71 -19.10 3.11
N GLU A 156 -7.74 -18.41 3.68
CA GLU A 156 -7.99 -17.14 4.35
C GLU A 156 -8.34 -16.10 3.30
N THR A 157 -9.33 -15.25 3.56
CA THR A 157 -9.78 -14.22 2.60
C THR A 157 -9.83 -12.89 3.31
N TYR A 158 -9.21 -11.88 2.70
CA TYR A 158 -9.10 -10.54 3.21
C TYR A 158 -9.58 -9.53 2.17
N LEU A 159 -10.44 -8.61 2.58
CA LEU A 159 -10.89 -7.47 1.79
C LEU A 159 -10.10 -6.22 2.17
N THR A 160 -9.39 -5.65 1.20
CA THR A 160 -8.63 -4.40 1.34
C THR A 160 -8.90 -3.46 0.16
N GLY A 161 -8.21 -2.33 0.12
CA GLY A 161 -8.45 -1.23 -0.82
C GLY A 161 -8.60 0.10 -0.08
N ASN A 162 -8.32 1.20 -0.79
CA ASN A 162 -8.27 2.54 -0.19
C ASN A 162 -9.61 2.93 0.47
N ASP A 163 -10.73 2.67 -0.20
CA ASP A 163 -12.07 2.96 0.35
C ASP A 163 -12.37 2.18 1.63
N PHE A 164 -11.90 0.93 1.74
CA PHE A 164 -12.09 0.12 2.94
C PHE A 164 -11.21 0.59 4.10
N ILE A 165 -9.97 1.00 3.82
CA ILE A 165 -9.09 1.60 4.84
C ILE A 165 -9.67 2.93 5.34
N ILE A 166 -10.13 3.81 4.44
CA ILE A 166 -10.74 5.09 4.82
C ILE A 166 -12.00 4.88 5.67
N GLU A 167 -12.81 3.87 5.33
CA GLU A 167 -13.98 3.48 6.10
C GLU A 167 -13.60 2.95 7.50
N ASP A 168 -12.56 2.12 7.61
CA ASP A 168 -12.06 1.62 8.90
C ASP A 168 -11.39 2.71 9.74
N TYR A 169 -10.75 3.68 9.08
CA TYR A 169 -10.24 4.89 9.71
C TYR A 169 -11.37 5.74 10.29
N ALA A 170 -12.45 5.95 9.53
CA ALA A 170 -13.64 6.67 10.00
C ALA A 170 -14.27 5.96 11.21
N GLN A 171 -14.40 4.62 11.16
CA GLN A 171 -14.95 3.82 12.25
C GLN A 171 -14.05 3.86 13.49
N THR A 172 -12.74 3.69 13.33
CA THR A 172 -11.75 3.78 14.41
C THR A 172 -11.79 5.16 15.07
N SER A 173 -11.93 6.21 14.26
CA SER A 173 -12.09 7.58 14.74
C SER A 173 -13.37 7.74 15.58
N LEU A 174 -14.53 7.29 15.09
CA LEU A 174 -15.81 7.36 15.80
C LEU A 174 -15.76 6.65 17.16
N ASP A 175 -15.23 5.42 17.19
CA ASP A 175 -15.05 4.65 18.43
C ASP A 175 -14.09 5.35 19.40
N GLY A 176 -13.00 5.93 18.87
CA GLY A 176 -12.03 6.71 19.62
C GLY A 176 -12.63 7.97 20.23
N VAL A 177 -13.51 8.67 19.49
CA VAL A 177 -14.26 9.83 19.99
C VAL A 177 -15.15 9.39 21.15
N ALA A 178 -15.99 8.37 20.98
CA ALA A 178 -16.91 7.91 22.00
C ALA A 178 -16.20 7.54 23.32
N LYS A 179 -15.06 6.83 23.24
CA LYS A 179 -14.21 6.55 24.41
C LYS A 179 -13.69 7.83 25.05
N THR A 180 -13.17 8.75 24.25
CA THR A 180 -12.65 10.05 24.73
C THR A 180 -13.72 10.83 25.49
N GLU A 181 -14.96 10.88 24.99
CA GLU A 181 -16.06 11.60 25.65
C GLU A 181 -16.33 11.06 27.07
N ILE A 182 -16.41 9.74 27.22
CA ILE A 182 -16.66 9.09 28.52
C ILE A 182 -15.52 9.39 29.50
N PHE A 183 -14.28 9.23 29.07
CA PHE A 183 -13.12 9.50 29.93
C PHE A 183 -12.98 10.99 30.28
N ALA A 184 -13.27 11.90 29.33
CA ALA A 184 -13.18 13.34 29.56
C ALA A 184 -14.17 13.76 30.65
N VAL A 185 -15.43 13.34 30.54
CA VAL A 185 -16.45 13.61 31.56
C VAL A 185 -16.03 13.03 32.91
N LEU A 186 -15.53 11.79 32.94
CA LEU A 186 -15.06 11.14 34.17
C LEU A 186 -13.92 11.92 34.84
N PHE A 187 -12.87 12.28 34.10
CA PHE A 187 -11.74 13.04 34.64
C PHE A 187 -12.16 14.43 35.12
N ILE A 188 -13.03 15.10 34.36
CA ILE A 188 -13.58 16.40 34.74
C ILE A 188 -14.38 16.29 36.05
N VAL A 189 -15.23 15.27 36.21
CA VAL A 189 -15.96 15.03 37.48
C VAL A 189 -14.96 14.90 38.63
N ILE A 190 -13.93 14.07 38.48
CA ILE A 190 -12.94 13.82 39.53
C ILE A 190 -12.21 15.11 39.92
N ILE A 191 -11.69 15.85 38.95
CA ILE A 191 -10.93 17.08 39.23
C ILE A 191 -11.82 18.19 39.80
N LEU A 192 -13.05 18.35 39.31
CA LEU A 192 -13.99 19.33 39.84
C LEU A 192 -14.39 19.00 41.28
N ILE A 193 -14.59 17.72 41.62
CA ILE A 193 -14.81 17.30 43.00
C ILE A 193 -13.61 17.67 43.88
N LEU A 194 -12.38 17.46 43.40
CA LEU A 194 -11.16 17.82 44.14
C LEU A 194 -11.03 19.34 44.35
N VAL A 195 -11.29 20.13 43.31
CA VAL A 195 -11.16 21.59 43.32
C VAL A 195 -12.23 22.24 44.21
N PHE A 196 -13.50 21.88 44.03
CA PHE A 196 -14.59 22.48 44.79
C PHE A 196 -14.81 21.85 46.17
N ARG A 197 -14.32 20.62 46.36
CA ARG A 197 -14.62 19.78 47.54
C ARG A 197 -16.13 19.69 47.79
N SER A 198 -16.91 19.71 46.71
CA SER A 198 -18.37 19.63 46.69
C SER A 198 -18.78 18.72 45.53
N PRO A 199 -19.72 17.78 45.72
CA PRO A 199 -20.25 16.96 44.63
C PRO A 199 -21.31 17.68 43.80
N ILE A 200 -21.89 18.77 44.30
CA ILE A 200 -22.99 19.48 43.63
C ILE A 200 -22.46 20.44 42.57
N THR A 201 -21.41 21.21 42.88
CA THR A 201 -20.83 22.16 41.91
C THR A 201 -20.39 21.49 40.60
N PRO A 202 -19.69 20.34 40.61
CA PRO A 202 -19.28 19.61 39.41
C PRO A 202 -20.45 19.17 38.54
N VAL A 203 -21.49 18.58 39.14
CA VAL A 203 -22.68 18.10 38.41
C VAL A 203 -23.38 19.24 37.68
N ILE A 204 -23.54 20.38 38.35
CA ILE A 204 -24.16 21.56 37.74
C ILE A 204 -23.28 22.16 36.65
N SER A 205 -21.97 22.25 36.88
CA SER A 205 -21.02 22.72 35.86
C SER A 205 -21.10 21.86 34.60
N LEU A 206 -21.03 20.55 34.76
CA LEU A 206 -21.08 19.57 33.68
C LEU A 206 -22.43 19.55 32.97
N LEU A 207 -23.54 19.73 33.69
CA LEU A 207 -24.86 19.83 33.07
C LEU A 207 -24.95 21.07 32.16
N ILE A 208 -24.46 22.22 32.63
CA ILE A 208 -24.47 23.47 31.85
C ILE A 208 -23.62 23.33 30.59
N VAL A 209 -22.43 22.78 30.73
CA VAL A 209 -21.50 22.53 29.62
C VAL A 209 -22.05 21.45 28.68
N GLY A 210 -22.64 20.37 29.20
CA GLY A 210 -23.24 19.30 28.41
C GLY A 210 -24.42 19.78 27.58
N ILE A 211 -25.29 20.62 28.14
CA ILE A 211 -26.37 21.29 27.37
C ILE A 211 -25.76 22.16 26.26
N THR A 212 -24.71 22.92 26.59
CA THR A 212 -24.01 23.75 25.60
C THR A 212 -23.46 22.90 24.46
N TYR A 213 -22.79 21.80 24.78
CA TYR A 213 -22.24 20.86 23.80
C TYR A 213 -23.32 20.29 22.88
N LEU A 214 -24.40 19.74 23.44
CA LEU A 214 -25.47 19.14 22.63
C LEU A 214 -26.15 20.15 21.70
N ILE A 215 -26.39 21.37 22.18
CA ILE A 215 -26.94 22.45 21.33
C ILE A 215 -25.95 22.86 20.26
N SER A 216 -24.66 22.96 20.60
CA SER A 216 -23.61 23.32 19.64
C SER A 216 -23.46 22.27 18.56
N LEU A 217 -23.38 21.00 18.95
CA LEU A 217 -23.30 19.86 18.04
C LEU A 217 -24.53 19.81 17.13
N GLY A 218 -25.74 19.88 17.69
CA GLY A 218 -26.97 19.87 16.90
C GLY A 218 -27.05 21.04 15.92
N THR A 219 -26.55 22.23 16.30
CA THR A 219 -26.48 23.39 15.41
C THR A 219 -25.47 23.18 14.29
N VAL A 220 -24.27 22.70 14.61
CA VAL A 220 -23.21 22.42 13.62
C VAL A 220 -23.70 21.36 12.62
N MET A 221 -24.28 20.25 13.08
CA MET A 221 -24.77 19.19 12.20
C MET A 221 -25.83 19.69 11.21
N HIS A 222 -26.74 20.57 11.65
CA HIS A 222 -27.69 21.21 10.73
C HIS A 222 -27.02 22.13 9.71
N LEU A 223 -25.97 22.85 10.10
CA LEU A 223 -25.21 23.68 9.17
C LEU A 223 -24.47 22.83 8.14
N VAL A 224 -23.90 21.69 8.55
CA VAL A 224 -23.24 20.76 7.63
C VAL A 224 -24.25 20.22 6.61
N GLU A 225 -25.40 19.72 7.08
CA GLU A 225 -26.46 19.17 6.22
C GLU A 225 -27.08 20.23 5.29
N SER A 226 -27.37 21.43 5.80
CA SER A 226 -28.21 22.41 5.08
C SER A 226 -27.42 23.43 4.26
N PHE A 227 -26.18 23.70 4.62
CA PHE A 227 -25.37 24.79 4.04
C PHE A 227 -23.97 24.33 3.61
N ASP A 228 -23.73 23.02 3.55
CA ASP A 228 -22.42 22.44 3.24
C ASP A 228 -21.30 23.01 4.12
N PHE A 229 -21.63 23.19 5.40
CA PHE A 229 -20.69 23.78 6.35
C PHE A 229 -19.47 22.87 6.52
N PRO A 230 -18.25 23.43 6.60
CA PRO A 230 -17.01 22.65 6.63
C PRO A 230 -16.96 21.77 7.87
N PHE A 231 -16.64 20.50 7.69
CA PHE A 231 -16.65 19.51 8.74
C PHE A 231 -15.48 18.55 8.57
N ALA A 232 -14.98 18.01 9.69
CA ALA A 232 -13.91 17.02 9.72
C ALA A 232 -14.22 15.98 10.80
N ASN A 233 -13.73 14.75 10.62
CA ASN A 233 -13.91 13.64 11.57
C ASN A 233 -13.53 13.98 13.03
N THR A 234 -12.55 14.87 13.25
CA THR A 234 -12.07 15.32 14.57
C THR A 234 -12.82 16.52 15.13
N THR A 235 -13.70 17.16 14.36
CA THR A 235 -14.42 18.38 14.75
C THR A 235 -15.23 18.16 16.02
N GLN A 236 -15.92 17.02 16.13
CA GLN A 236 -16.70 16.67 17.32
C GLN A 236 -15.81 16.57 18.56
N THR A 237 -14.65 15.89 18.45
CA THR A 237 -13.71 15.72 19.55
C THR A 237 -13.18 17.06 20.05
N PHE A 238 -12.84 17.98 19.17
CA PHE A 238 -12.41 19.30 19.59
C PHE A 238 -13.54 20.14 20.14
N LEU A 239 -14.74 20.05 19.56
CA LEU A 239 -15.91 20.74 20.07
C LEU A 239 -16.19 20.32 21.53
N ILE A 240 -16.19 19.02 21.83
CA ILE A 240 -16.37 18.57 23.22
C ILE A 240 -15.21 19.02 24.11
N LEU A 241 -13.95 18.81 23.73
CA LEU A 241 -12.81 19.12 24.59
C LEU A 241 -12.66 20.62 24.88
N VAL A 242 -12.88 21.48 23.87
CA VAL A 242 -12.84 22.93 24.05
C VAL A 242 -13.99 23.40 24.92
N LEU A 243 -15.22 22.95 24.64
CA LEU A 243 -16.39 23.38 25.41
C LEU A 243 -16.34 22.89 26.85
N PHE A 244 -15.90 21.65 27.07
CA PHE A 244 -15.74 21.10 28.40
C PHE A 244 -14.57 21.74 29.13
N GLY A 245 -13.43 21.92 28.48
CA GLY A 245 -12.29 22.60 29.07
C GLY A 245 -12.59 24.05 29.44
N ILE A 246 -12.83 24.90 28.44
CA ILE A 246 -13.08 26.33 28.63
C ILE A 246 -14.36 26.56 29.44
N GLY A 247 -15.44 25.82 29.15
CA GLY A 247 -16.72 26.00 29.83
C GLY A 247 -16.67 25.65 31.31
N THR A 248 -15.93 24.60 31.69
CA THR A 248 -15.73 24.27 33.11
C THR A 248 -14.83 25.29 33.80
N ASP A 249 -13.77 25.76 33.14
CA ASP A 249 -12.90 26.82 33.64
C ASP A 249 -13.67 28.13 33.90
N TYR A 250 -14.53 28.54 32.96
CA TYR A 250 -15.35 29.73 33.10
C TYR A 250 -16.41 29.57 34.20
N ASN A 251 -17.04 28.40 34.31
CA ASN A 251 -17.90 28.08 35.44
C ASN A 251 -17.14 28.16 36.76
N ILE A 252 -15.89 27.68 36.83
CA ILE A 252 -15.06 27.79 38.04
C ILE A 252 -14.85 29.24 38.45
N LEU A 253 -14.48 30.10 37.52
CA LEU A 253 -14.27 31.52 37.82
C LEU A 253 -15.54 32.20 38.33
N LEU A 254 -16.67 31.92 37.69
CA LEU A 254 -17.97 32.49 38.08
C LEU A 254 -18.42 31.95 39.44
N PHE A 255 -18.29 30.65 39.68
CA PHE A 255 -18.66 30.01 40.94
C PHE A 255 -17.76 30.44 42.09
N MET A 256 -16.44 30.47 41.90
CA MET A 256 -15.49 30.92 42.92
C MET A 256 -15.67 32.39 43.24
N ARG A 257 -15.91 33.24 42.24
CA ARG A 257 -16.21 34.65 42.47
C ARG A 257 -17.55 34.84 43.18
N PHE A 258 -18.59 34.10 42.80
CA PHE A 258 -19.87 34.10 43.51
C PHE A 258 -19.72 33.65 44.96
N LYS A 259 -18.93 32.60 45.21
CA LYS A 259 -18.59 32.14 46.56
C LYS A 259 -17.88 33.22 47.38
N GLU A 260 -16.94 33.92 46.78
CA GLU A 260 -16.24 35.05 47.41
C GLU A 260 -17.20 36.19 47.76
N GLU A 261 -18.09 36.58 46.84
CA GLU A 261 -19.06 37.65 47.07
C GLU A 261 -20.13 37.28 48.10
N MET A 262 -20.54 36.00 48.16
CA MET A 262 -21.42 35.47 49.20
C MET A 262 -20.75 35.47 50.58
N SER A 263 -19.42 35.27 50.64
CA SER A 263 -18.65 35.33 51.90
C SER A 263 -18.60 36.76 52.51
N LYS A 264 -18.79 37.78 51.66
CA LYS A 264 -18.90 39.21 52.06
C LYS A 264 -20.31 39.58 52.56
N GLN A 265 -21.14 38.60 52.92
CA GLN A 265 -22.52 38.76 53.43
C GLN A 265 -23.48 39.51 52.47
N ARG A 266 -23.28 39.37 51.15
CA ARG A 266 -24.19 39.96 50.15
C ARG A 266 -25.43 39.07 49.97
N SER A 267 -26.57 39.68 49.59
CA SER A 267 -27.75 38.90 49.17
C SER A 267 -27.47 38.16 47.86
N ILE A 268 -28.10 36.99 47.64
CA ILE A 268 -27.87 36.16 46.45
C ILE A 268 -27.94 36.98 45.14
N PRO A 269 -28.97 37.82 44.88
CA PRO A 269 -29.01 38.61 43.66
C PRO A 269 -27.89 39.65 43.56
N ALA A 270 -27.50 40.27 44.68
CA ALA A 270 -26.41 41.25 44.71
C ALA A 270 -25.04 40.60 44.46
N ALA A 271 -24.81 39.41 45.03
CA ALA A 271 -23.61 38.62 44.78
C ALA A 271 -23.50 38.23 43.31
N ILE A 272 -24.59 37.75 42.67
CA ILE A 272 -24.59 37.44 41.23
C ILE A 272 -24.25 38.69 40.39
N ILE A 273 -24.86 39.84 40.69
CA ILE A 273 -24.61 41.07 39.92
C ILE A 273 -23.13 41.47 39.99
N GLU A 274 -22.50 41.39 41.17
CA GLU A 274 -21.10 41.75 41.28
C GLU A 274 -20.18 40.71 40.64
N THR A 275 -20.48 39.41 40.78
CA THR A 275 -19.75 38.34 40.08
C THR A 275 -19.63 38.62 38.59
N TYR A 276 -20.73 39.00 37.93
CA TYR A 276 -20.70 39.29 36.50
C TYR A 276 -20.13 40.67 36.16
N ARG A 277 -20.12 41.62 37.10
CA ARG A 277 -19.46 42.91 36.91
C ARG A 277 -17.94 42.77 36.89
N THR A 278 -17.38 41.80 37.62
CA THR A 278 -15.93 41.54 37.66
C THR A 278 -15.55 40.30 36.86
N ALA A 279 -15.80 39.09 37.39
CA ALA A 279 -15.38 37.84 36.75
C ALA A 279 -16.12 37.59 35.43
N GLY A 280 -17.40 37.98 35.33
CA GLY A 280 -18.14 37.89 34.07
C GLY A 280 -17.52 38.70 32.94
N LYS A 281 -16.99 39.91 33.21
CA LYS A 281 -16.28 40.68 32.18
C LYS A 281 -15.03 39.95 31.70
N THR A 282 -14.25 39.39 32.63
CA THR A 282 -13.07 38.61 32.30
C THR A 282 -13.44 37.41 31.43
N VAL A 283 -14.45 36.62 31.81
CA VAL A 283 -14.95 35.47 31.05
C VAL A 283 -15.44 35.89 29.65
N LEU A 284 -16.17 37.01 29.54
CA LEU A 284 -16.65 37.51 28.25
C LEU A 284 -15.49 37.87 27.31
N PHE A 285 -14.49 38.60 27.80
CA PHE A 285 -13.35 38.99 26.97
C PHE A 285 -12.50 37.78 26.61
N SER A 286 -12.28 36.87 27.55
CA SER A 286 -11.58 35.61 27.29
C SER A 286 -12.28 34.83 26.17
N GLY A 287 -13.56 34.50 26.35
CA GLY A 287 -14.30 33.73 25.35
C GLY A 287 -14.46 34.45 24.01
N LEU A 288 -14.53 35.79 24.00
CA LEU A 288 -14.55 36.55 22.74
C LEU A 288 -13.20 36.48 22.01
N ALA A 289 -12.08 36.45 22.74
CA ALA A 289 -10.75 36.25 22.15
C ALA A 289 -10.67 34.89 21.45
N VAL A 290 -11.12 33.84 22.14
CA VAL A 290 -11.14 32.48 21.61
C VAL A 290 -12.10 32.38 20.42
N PHE A 291 -13.31 32.93 20.54
CA PHE A 291 -14.29 33.00 19.45
C PHE A 291 -13.71 33.67 18.21
N ILE A 292 -13.06 34.84 18.35
CA ILE A 292 -12.44 35.55 17.23
C ILE A 292 -11.31 34.72 16.63
N GLY A 293 -10.47 34.09 17.46
CA GLY A 293 -9.40 33.21 17.01
C GLY A 293 -9.89 32.09 16.09
N PHE A 294 -10.88 31.31 16.52
CA PHE A 294 -11.47 30.25 15.70
C PHE A 294 -12.28 30.80 14.52
N SER A 295 -12.94 31.95 14.65
CA SER A 295 -13.70 32.55 13.53
C SER A 295 -12.81 32.99 12.38
N MET A 296 -11.56 33.40 12.66
CA MET A 296 -10.60 33.78 11.62
C MET A 296 -10.21 32.60 10.71
N LEU A 297 -10.38 31.36 11.19
CA LEU A 297 -10.13 30.16 10.39
C LEU A 297 -11.14 29.97 9.24
N TRP A 298 -12.21 30.79 9.19
CA TRP A 298 -13.08 30.86 8.01
C TRP A 298 -12.35 31.33 6.75
N LEU A 299 -11.25 32.09 6.92
CA LEU A 299 -10.43 32.58 5.81
C LEU A 299 -9.45 31.52 5.28
N ALA A 300 -9.38 30.34 5.90
CA ALA A 300 -8.59 29.22 5.42
C ALA A 300 -9.25 28.60 4.18
N GLU A 301 -8.46 28.25 3.18
CA GLU A 301 -8.96 27.62 1.95
C GLU A 301 -9.19 26.12 2.14
N PHE A 302 -8.37 25.47 2.97
CA PHE A 302 -8.45 24.03 3.20
C PHE A 302 -9.60 23.65 4.13
N GLY A 303 -10.45 22.74 3.67
CA GLY A 303 -11.70 22.36 4.34
C GLY A 303 -11.53 21.89 5.79
N ILE A 304 -10.48 21.11 6.07
CA ILE A 304 -10.20 20.62 7.43
C ILE A 304 -9.81 21.77 8.37
N TYR A 305 -9.05 22.76 7.90
CA TYR A 305 -8.72 23.92 8.73
C TYR A 305 -9.92 24.81 8.98
N ARG A 306 -10.74 25.01 7.95
CA ARG A 306 -11.99 25.75 8.03
C ARG A 306 -13.02 25.08 8.96
N SER A 307 -12.98 23.76 9.12
CA SER A 307 -13.87 23.01 10.01
C SER A 307 -13.77 23.44 11.48
N ALA A 308 -12.62 23.97 11.89
CA ALA A 308 -12.41 24.48 13.25
C ALA A 308 -13.33 25.68 13.60
N VAL A 309 -13.96 26.33 12.60
CA VAL A 309 -14.99 27.36 12.81
C VAL A 309 -16.22 26.81 13.55
N ALA A 310 -16.49 25.50 13.46
CA ALA A 310 -17.52 24.84 14.27
C ALA A 310 -17.32 25.07 15.78
N ILE A 311 -16.05 25.12 16.22
CA ILE A 311 -15.70 25.38 17.62
C ILE A 311 -16.04 26.82 18.00
N ALA A 312 -15.88 27.79 17.09
CA ALA A 312 -16.29 29.18 17.32
C ALA A 312 -17.80 29.28 17.58
N ILE A 313 -18.62 28.54 16.81
CA ILE A 313 -20.07 28.47 17.01
C ILE A 313 -20.37 27.93 18.42
N GLY A 314 -19.68 26.85 18.80
CA GLY A 314 -19.78 26.30 20.15
C GLY A 314 -19.43 27.31 21.24
N ILE A 315 -18.34 28.06 21.10
CA ILE A 315 -17.91 29.07 22.07
C ILE A 315 -18.92 30.21 22.17
N MET A 316 -19.53 30.63 21.06
CA MET A 316 -20.59 31.64 21.08
C MET A 316 -21.78 31.13 21.91
N ILE A 317 -22.23 29.89 21.64
CA ILE A 317 -23.33 29.27 22.38
C ILE A 317 -22.96 29.14 23.87
N LEU A 318 -21.72 28.74 24.18
CA LEU A 318 -21.18 28.70 25.54
C LEU A 318 -21.29 30.05 26.22
N LEU A 319 -20.85 31.13 25.59
CA LEU A 319 -20.98 32.48 26.15
C LEU A 319 -22.45 32.85 26.40
N ALA A 320 -23.36 32.52 25.48
CA ALA A 320 -24.79 32.75 25.68
C ALA A 320 -25.33 31.97 26.89
N VAL A 321 -24.97 30.69 27.02
CA VAL A 321 -25.39 29.82 28.13
C VAL A 321 -24.78 30.30 29.46
N LEU A 322 -23.50 30.67 29.49
CA LEU A 322 -22.82 31.18 30.68
C LEU A 322 -23.47 32.47 31.19
N PHE A 323 -23.99 33.32 30.31
CA PHE A 323 -24.64 34.57 30.74
C PHE A 323 -26.13 34.42 31.05
N THR A 324 -26.74 33.26 30.83
CA THR A 324 -28.19 33.02 31.01
C THR A 324 -28.50 31.88 31.98
N LEU A 325 -27.95 30.68 31.75
CA LEU A 325 -28.22 29.48 32.53
C LEU A 325 -27.40 29.42 33.83
N VAL A 326 -26.14 29.86 33.83
CA VAL A 326 -25.33 29.93 35.07
C VAL A 326 -25.96 30.87 36.10
N PRO A 327 -26.38 32.11 35.78
CA PRO A 327 -27.11 32.96 36.74
C PRO A 327 -28.39 32.32 37.26
N PHE A 328 -29.10 31.55 36.43
CA PHE A 328 -30.29 30.80 36.85
C PHE A 328 -29.91 29.77 37.93
N CYS A 329 -28.88 28.95 37.70
CA CYS A 329 -28.40 27.97 38.68
C CYS A 329 -27.92 28.64 39.98
N LEU A 330 -27.15 29.73 39.88
CA LEU A 330 -26.71 30.52 41.04
C LEU A 330 -27.89 31.09 41.85
N ALA A 331 -28.93 31.60 41.17
CA ALA A 331 -30.08 32.23 41.81
C ALA A 331 -30.99 31.22 42.54
N ILE A 332 -31.03 29.96 42.10
CA ILE A 332 -31.85 28.91 42.72
C ILE A 332 -31.06 28.19 43.82
N MET A 333 -29.83 27.79 43.53
CA MET A 333 -29.07 26.92 44.42
C MET A 333 -28.36 27.71 45.53
N GLY A 334 -27.96 28.97 45.26
CA GLY A 334 -27.29 29.83 46.23
C GLY A 334 -26.15 29.10 46.96
N ASN A 335 -26.25 28.98 48.28
CA ASN A 335 -25.24 28.31 49.12
C ASN A 335 -25.22 26.78 48.98
N TYR A 336 -26.30 26.15 48.51
CA TYR A 336 -26.33 24.69 48.32
C TYR A 336 -25.33 24.21 47.28
N LEU A 337 -24.95 25.07 46.33
CA LEU A 337 -23.96 24.76 45.30
C LEU A 337 -22.63 24.30 45.91
N PHE A 338 -22.26 24.79 47.10
CA PHE A 338 -20.97 24.53 47.76
C PHE A 338 -21.05 23.56 48.95
N TRP A 339 -22.19 22.90 49.16
CA TRP A 339 -22.34 21.91 50.24
C TRP A 339 -21.35 20.74 50.04
N PRO A 340 -20.69 20.23 51.11
CA PRO A 340 -20.88 20.48 52.54
C PRO A 340 -20.08 21.65 53.16
N MET A 341 -19.23 22.34 52.39
CA MET A 341 -18.40 23.43 52.95
C MET A 341 -19.20 24.72 53.14
N LYS A 342 -19.56 25.02 54.40
CA LYS A 342 -20.30 26.24 54.78
C LYS A 342 -19.44 27.47 55.07
N LYS A 343 -18.13 27.32 55.26
CA LYS A 343 -17.17 28.43 55.49
C LYS A 343 -15.89 28.20 54.71
N THR A 344 -15.47 29.19 53.94
CA THR A 344 -14.15 29.20 53.30
C THR A 344 -13.51 30.57 53.48
N THR A 345 -12.33 30.56 54.08
CA THR A 345 -11.33 31.64 54.02
C THR A 345 -11.10 32.05 52.56
N GLY A 346 -10.86 33.34 52.31
CA GLY A 346 -10.55 33.87 50.98
C GLY A 346 -9.37 33.16 50.29
N HIS A 347 -9.20 33.42 48.99
CA HIS A 347 -8.23 32.79 48.09
C HIS A 347 -6.90 32.43 48.79
N GLN A 348 -6.45 31.18 48.65
CA GLN A 348 -5.10 30.81 49.05
C GLN A 348 -4.11 31.44 48.06
N GLU A 349 -3.27 32.34 48.57
CA GLU A 349 -2.21 32.99 47.81
C GLU A 349 -1.27 31.93 47.21
N SER A 350 -0.94 32.08 45.92
CA SER A 350 -0.02 31.14 45.27
C SER A 350 1.41 31.40 45.70
N ARG A 351 1.95 30.49 46.53
CA ARG A 351 3.35 30.56 47.00
C ARG A 351 4.34 30.41 45.84
N LEU A 352 4.06 29.48 44.91
CA LEU A 352 4.90 29.19 43.75
C LEU A 352 4.96 30.40 42.80
N TRP A 353 3.80 30.93 42.38
CA TRP A 353 3.76 32.11 41.50
C TRP A 353 4.26 33.37 42.18
N SER A 354 4.02 33.56 43.49
CA SER A 354 4.60 34.68 44.23
C SER A 354 6.13 34.63 44.27
N TRP A 355 6.71 33.43 44.38
CA TRP A 355 8.15 33.24 44.31
C TRP A 355 8.69 33.52 42.90
N MET A 356 8.11 32.90 41.87
CA MET A 356 8.51 33.10 40.49
C MET A 356 8.37 34.56 40.07
N GLY A 357 7.24 35.21 40.35
CA GLY A 357 7.02 36.62 40.00
C GLY A 357 8.03 37.56 40.66
N ARG A 358 8.40 37.32 41.92
CA ARG A 358 9.47 38.08 42.60
C ARG A 358 10.83 37.82 41.96
N PHE A 359 11.13 36.57 41.61
CA PHE A 359 12.37 36.20 40.92
C PHE A 359 12.46 36.88 39.54
N SER A 360 11.43 36.76 38.71
CA SER A 360 11.35 37.30 37.35
C SER A 360 11.49 38.82 37.30
N VAL A 361 10.88 39.52 38.25
CA VAL A 361 11.00 40.99 38.35
C VAL A 361 12.38 41.40 38.89
N LYS A 362 12.94 40.69 39.87
CA LYS A 362 14.25 41.04 40.47
C LYS A 362 15.43 40.69 39.57
N ARG A 363 15.32 39.61 38.79
CA ARG A 363 16.39 39.04 37.95
C ARG A 363 15.89 38.82 36.52
N SER A 364 15.37 39.88 35.89
CA SER A 364 14.70 39.78 34.59
C SER A 364 15.54 39.15 33.47
N PHE A 365 16.83 39.50 33.36
CA PHE A 365 17.71 38.86 32.37
C PHE A 365 17.93 37.36 32.64
N LEU A 366 18.06 36.96 33.91
CA LEU A 366 18.26 35.55 34.27
C LEU A 366 16.98 34.73 34.05
N SER A 367 15.82 35.35 34.27
CA SER A 367 14.51 34.76 33.97
C SER A 367 14.36 34.49 32.46
N LEU A 368 14.68 35.48 31.61
CA LEU A 368 14.66 35.31 30.16
C LEU A 368 15.69 34.27 29.68
N ALA A 369 16.89 34.25 30.27
CA ALA A 369 17.89 33.24 29.97
C ALA A 369 17.42 31.83 30.35
N LEU A 370 16.73 31.67 31.48
CA LEU A 370 16.18 30.38 31.90
C LEU A 370 15.07 29.91 30.95
N VAL A 371 14.18 30.81 30.52
CA VAL A 371 13.17 30.50 29.49
C VAL A 371 13.86 30.08 28.19
N ALA A 372 14.88 30.82 27.75
CA ALA A 372 15.63 30.51 26.53
C ALA A 372 16.34 29.14 26.61
N VAL A 373 16.98 28.82 27.75
CA VAL A 373 17.65 27.53 27.97
C VAL A 373 16.66 26.36 27.98
N LEU A 374 15.43 26.56 28.44
CA LEU A 374 14.41 25.50 28.44
C LEU A 374 13.74 25.31 27.08
N THR A 375 13.64 26.35 26.25
CA THR A 375 12.83 26.33 25.01
C THR A 375 13.68 26.22 23.76
N ILE A 376 14.77 26.98 23.64
CA ILE A 376 15.59 27.04 22.41
C ILE A 376 16.23 25.69 22.08
N PRO A 377 16.89 24.95 23.00
CA PRO A 377 17.51 23.68 22.65
C PRO A 377 16.52 22.65 22.13
N VAL A 378 15.32 22.60 22.71
CA VAL A 378 14.25 21.71 22.24
C VAL A 378 13.82 22.13 20.84
N MET A 379 13.49 23.41 20.63
CA MET A 379 13.08 23.91 19.31
C MET A 379 14.13 23.70 18.20
N LEU A 380 15.42 23.69 18.51
CA LEU A 380 16.50 23.42 17.55
C LEU A 380 16.63 21.95 17.16
N LEU A 381 16.03 21.03 17.93
CA LEU A 381 15.99 19.59 17.63
C LEU A 381 14.76 19.20 16.80
N HIS A 382 13.94 20.16 16.39
CA HIS A 382 12.76 19.93 15.56
C HIS A 382 13.16 19.58 14.12
N ASN A 383 12.74 18.43 13.61
CA ASN A 383 12.98 18.03 12.22
C ASN A 383 11.78 18.32 11.32
N GLY A 384 10.56 18.32 11.88
CA GLY A 384 9.34 18.68 11.17
C GLY A 384 8.75 17.56 10.32
N ASN A 385 9.11 16.30 10.60
CA ASN A 385 8.64 15.15 9.85
C ASN A 385 7.14 14.92 10.08
N LEU A 386 6.35 14.99 9.01
CA LEU A 386 4.91 14.76 9.03
C LEU A 386 4.56 13.44 8.34
N SER A 387 3.64 12.70 8.93
CA SER A 387 3.10 11.45 8.38
C SER A 387 1.70 11.69 7.81
N PHE A 388 1.50 11.26 6.56
CA PHE A 388 0.20 11.19 5.89
C PHE A 388 -0.34 9.75 5.84
N ASN A 389 0.28 8.86 6.61
CA ASN A 389 -0.07 7.45 6.67
C ASN A 389 -1.36 7.23 7.46
N SER A 390 -2.50 7.24 6.76
CA SER A 390 -3.81 6.95 7.36
C SER A 390 -3.95 5.49 7.80
N LEU A 391 -3.25 4.56 7.14
CA LEU A 391 -3.25 3.13 7.51
C LEU A 391 -2.69 2.91 8.91
N ALA A 392 -1.66 3.65 9.31
CA ALA A 392 -1.07 3.58 10.66
C ALA A 392 -2.01 4.08 11.78
N GLU A 393 -3.09 4.80 11.44
CA GLU A 393 -4.12 5.25 12.39
C GLU A 393 -5.26 4.24 12.57
N VAL A 394 -5.33 3.20 11.73
CA VAL A 394 -6.37 2.17 11.76
C VAL A 394 -6.01 1.06 12.74
N ASN A 395 -6.99 0.50 13.43
CA ASN A 395 -6.76 -0.68 14.28
C ASN A 395 -6.24 -1.86 13.42
N PRO A 396 -5.08 -2.45 13.75
CA PRO A 396 -4.47 -3.52 12.95
C PRO A 396 -5.30 -4.80 12.88
N GLU A 397 -6.33 -4.94 13.73
CA GLU A 397 -7.22 -6.09 13.68
C GLU A 397 -8.19 -6.09 12.50
N PHE A 398 -8.40 -4.94 11.83
CA PHE A 398 -9.28 -4.83 10.68
C PHE A 398 -8.78 -5.65 9.48
N GLU A 399 -9.73 -6.21 8.73
CA GLU A 399 -9.47 -7.05 7.56
C GLU A 399 -8.74 -6.26 6.45
N SER A 400 -9.03 -4.96 6.32
CA SER A 400 -8.40 -4.07 5.34
C SER A 400 -6.91 -3.88 5.59
N VAL A 401 -6.49 -3.75 6.85
CA VAL A 401 -5.08 -3.61 7.26
C VAL A 401 -4.34 -4.92 7.00
N LYS A 402 -4.86 -6.04 7.50
CA LYS A 402 -4.27 -7.37 7.28
C LYS A 402 -4.18 -7.73 5.80
N GLY A 403 -5.22 -7.42 5.03
CA GLY A 403 -5.23 -7.62 3.58
C GLY A 403 -4.18 -6.76 2.87
N PHE A 404 -4.00 -5.50 3.28
CA PHE A 404 -2.96 -4.64 2.74
C PHE A 404 -1.56 -5.20 3.03
N GLU A 405 -1.29 -5.59 4.29
CA GLU A 405 -0.01 -6.18 4.70
C GLU A 405 0.30 -7.46 3.92
N ILE A 406 -0.67 -8.38 3.80
CA ILE A 406 -0.49 -9.64 3.06
C ILE A 406 -0.21 -9.39 1.57
N VAL A 407 -0.94 -8.45 0.95
CA VAL A 407 -0.71 -8.10 -0.47
C VAL A 407 0.65 -7.43 -0.64
N SER A 408 1.00 -6.49 0.25
CA SER A 408 2.30 -5.82 0.27
C SER A 408 3.46 -6.84 0.41
N ASP A 409 3.36 -7.78 1.34
CA ASP A 409 4.38 -8.82 1.56
C ASP A 409 4.50 -9.79 0.38
N SER A 410 3.39 -10.10 -0.29
CA SER A 410 3.34 -11.11 -1.36
C SER A 410 3.71 -10.55 -2.74
N PHE A 411 3.40 -9.29 -3.00
CA PHE A 411 3.51 -8.66 -4.32
C PHE A 411 4.46 -7.46 -4.36
N GLY A 412 4.90 -6.95 -3.21
CA GLY A 412 5.66 -5.71 -3.08
C GLY A 412 4.78 -4.55 -2.61
N PRO A 413 5.37 -3.57 -1.90
CA PRO A 413 4.61 -2.54 -1.19
C PRO A 413 3.78 -1.63 -2.10
N GLY A 414 4.29 -1.24 -3.27
CA GLY A 414 3.53 -0.40 -4.21
C GLY A 414 2.59 -1.15 -5.15
N ARG A 415 2.43 -2.49 -5.02
CA ARG A 415 1.41 -3.24 -5.79
C ARG A 415 0.07 -3.33 -5.07
N SER A 416 0.04 -3.18 -3.76
CA SER A 416 -1.20 -3.18 -2.97
C SER A 416 -2.07 -1.95 -3.28
N MET A 417 -1.42 -0.80 -3.48
CA MET A 417 -2.04 0.48 -3.85
C MET A 417 -1.15 1.22 -4.86
N PRO A 418 -1.26 0.86 -6.16
CA PRO A 418 -0.43 1.48 -7.18
C PRO A 418 -0.82 2.95 -7.41
N THR A 419 0.15 3.73 -7.85
CA THR A 419 -0.09 5.08 -8.40
C THR A 419 -0.71 4.92 -9.78
N THR A 420 -1.74 5.69 -10.12
CA THR A 420 -2.35 5.64 -11.45
C THR A 420 -2.05 6.91 -12.22
N VAL A 421 -1.89 6.82 -13.54
CA VAL A 421 -1.78 7.98 -14.42
C VAL A 421 -2.90 7.87 -15.44
N TYR A 422 -3.71 8.91 -15.55
CA TYR A 422 -4.78 9.01 -16.54
C TYR A 422 -4.45 10.12 -17.54
N MET A 423 -4.70 9.84 -18.81
CA MET A 423 -4.57 10.81 -19.90
C MET A 423 -5.83 10.77 -20.75
N LYS A 424 -6.43 11.93 -21.01
CA LYS A 424 -7.62 12.06 -21.83
C LYS A 424 -7.38 12.99 -23.02
N ASN A 425 -7.79 12.52 -24.18
CA ASN A 425 -7.69 13.26 -25.44
C ASN A 425 -9.04 13.28 -26.15
N ASP A 426 -9.34 14.37 -26.88
CA ASP A 426 -10.60 14.48 -27.63
C ASP A 426 -10.74 13.45 -28.75
N GLN A 427 -9.59 12.99 -29.28
CA GLN A 427 -9.48 11.99 -30.33
C GLN A 427 -9.08 10.61 -29.76
N PRO A 428 -9.56 9.50 -30.35
CA PRO A 428 -9.16 8.15 -29.96
C PRO A 428 -7.63 7.96 -29.90
N LEU A 429 -7.16 7.35 -28.82
CA LEU A 429 -5.76 7.10 -28.53
C LEU A 429 -5.27 5.72 -29.02
N ASP A 430 -6.07 4.98 -29.78
CA ASP A 430 -5.75 3.64 -30.30
C ASP A 430 -5.15 3.66 -31.73
N SER A 431 -4.84 4.85 -32.26
CA SER A 431 -4.14 4.99 -33.54
C SER A 431 -2.68 4.54 -33.44
N VAL A 432 -2.06 4.12 -34.54
CA VAL A 432 -0.64 3.68 -34.54
C VAL A 432 0.29 4.77 -33.99
N LYS A 433 0.04 6.04 -34.34
CA LYS A 433 0.81 7.20 -33.86
C LYS A 433 0.58 7.43 -32.37
N SER A 434 -0.67 7.39 -31.93
CA SER A 434 -1.05 7.55 -30.52
C SER A 434 -0.42 6.44 -29.68
N LEU A 435 -0.55 5.17 -30.08
CA LEU A 435 0.05 4.03 -29.37
C LEU A 435 1.58 4.13 -29.30
N ALA A 436 2.25 4.61 -30.35
CA ALA A 436 3.69 4.85 -30.30
C ALA A 436 4.07 5.93 -29.27
N PHE A 437 3.25 6.98 -29.16
CA PHE A 437 3.40 8.01 -28.13
C PHE A 437 3.14 7.44 -26.71
N LEU A 438 2.08 6.66 -26.53
CA LEU A 438 1.75 6.02 -25.24
C LEU A 438 2.86 5.06 -24.79
N ASP A 439 3.53 4.36 -25.72
CA ASP A 439 4.66 3.49 -25.39
C ASP A 439 5.90 4.26 -24.93
N GLN A 440 6.17 5.42 -25.53
CA GLN A 440 7.25 6.31 -25.09
C GLN A 440 6.96 6.92 -23.71
N LEU A 441 5.71 7.31 -23.46
CA LEU A 441 5.29 7.74 -22.12
C LEU A 441 5.46 6.60 -21.11
N HIS A 442 5.04 5.38 -21.45
CA HIS A 442 5.27 4.21 -20.62
C HIS A 442 6.75 4.04 -20.29
N GLN A 443 7.63 4.09 -21.30
CA GLN A 443 9.08 3.96 -21.11
C GLN A 443 9.67 5.04 -20.19
N ARG A 444 9.18 6.27 -20.26
CA ARG A 444 9.60 7.36 -19.37
C ARG A 444 9.16 7.11 -17.93
N LEU A 445 7.92 6.67 -17.72
CA LEU A 445 7.43 6.30 -16.40
C LEU A 445 8.29 5.19 -15.78
N THR A 446 8.71 4.19 -16.57
CA THR A 446 9.60 3.11 -16.11
C THR A 446 11.02 3.59 -15.75
N GLN A 447 11.46 4.76 -16.23
CA GLN A 447 12.79 5.30 -15.98
C GLN A 447 12.87 6.18 -14.73
N ILE A 448 11.75 6.47 -14.08
CA ILE A 448 11.71 7.26 -12.84
C ILE A 448 12.28 6.40 -11.70
N ASP A 449 13.22 6.95 -10.95
CA ASP A 449 13.81 6.27 -9.81
C ASP A 449 12.71 5.98 -8.76
N GLY A 450 12.64 4.73 -8.29
CA GLY A 450 11.58 4.29 -7.36
C GLY A 450 10.36 3.64 -8.01
N VAL A 451 10.23 3.70 -9.35
CA VAL A 451 9.23 2.92 -10.08
C VAL A 451 9.73 1.49 -10.30
N GLU A 452 9.00 0.51 -9.78
CA GLU A 452 9.34 -0.92 -9.96
C GLU A 452 8.80 -1.46 -11.30
N SER A 453 7.55 -1.13 -11.61
CA SER A 453 6.90 -1.58 -12.84
C SER A 453 5.79 -0.63 -13.25
N VAL A 454 5.54 -0.54 -14.55
CA VAL A 454 4.45 0.25 -15.14
C VAL A 454 3.62 -0.71 -15.96
N PHE A 455 2.30 -0.66 -15.84
CA PHE A 455 1.38 -1.39 -16.69
C PHE A 455 0.52 -0.41 -17.46
N GLY A 456 0.25 -0.67 -18.72
CA GLY A 456 -0.53 0.25 -19.55
C GLY A 456 -0.92 -0.35 -20.90
N PRO A 457 -1.55 0.46 -21.79
CA PRO A 457 -2.19 -0.04 -23.00
C PRO A 457 -1.23 -0.69 -24.01
N THR A 458 0.04 -0.25 -24.07
CA THR A 458 1.05 -0.80 -24.99
C THR A 458 1.86 -1.94 -24.41
N ARG A 459 1.94 -2.02 -23.08
CA ARG A 459 2.70 -3.03 -22.32
C ARG A 459 1.85 -3.49 -21.12
N PRO A 460 0.82 -4.31 -21.36
CA PRO A 460 -0.11 -4.75 -20.32
C PRO A 460 0.53 -5.67 -19.28
N THR A 461 1.67 -6.30 -19.60
CA THR A 461 2.51 -7.11 -18.68
C THR A 461 3.59 -6.29 -17.97
N GLY A 462 3.73 -5.01 -18.34
CA GLY A 462 4.84 -4.13 -17.95
C GLY A 462 6.17 -4.41 -18.65
N GLU A 463 6.28 -5.53 -19.37
CA GLU A 463 7.44 -5.82 -20.20
C GLU A 463 7.24 -5.38 -21.66
N ARG A 464 8.36 -5.11 -22.32
CA ARG A 464 8.40 -4.76 -23.74
C ARG A 464 7.98 -5.96 -24.59
N ILE A 465 7.00 -5.79 -25.47
CA ILE A 465 6.61 -6.81 -26.46
C ILE A 465 7.45 -6.62 -27.72
N ASP A 466 8.64 -7.24 -27.79
CA ASP A 466 9.63 -7.00 -28.85
C ASP A 466 9.07 -7.08 -30.28
N GLN A 467 8.10 -7.98 -30.52
CA GLN A 467 7.46 -8.17 -31.83
C GLN A 467 6.71 -6.92 -32.34
N LEU A 468 6.34 -6.00 -31.45
CA LEU A 468 5.69 -4.73 -31.79
C LEU A 468 6.68 -3.60 -32.03
N TYR A 469 7.97 -3.88 -32.20
CA TYR A 469 8.99 -2.86 -32.49
C TYR A 469 9.63 -3.08 -33.85
N ILE A 470 9.92 -1.96 -34.52
CA ILE A 470 10.43 -1.96 -35.90
C ILE A 470 11.75 -2.73 -36.01
N ASN A 471 12.63 -2.64 -35.01
CA ASN A 471 13.90 -3.36 -35.00
C ASN A 471 13.71 -4.88 -35.09
N LYS A 472 12.83 -5.47 -34.27
CA LYS A 472 12.56 -6.92 -34.30
C LYS A 472 11.86 -7.33 -35.59
N GLN A 473 10.86 -6.56 -36.03
CA GLN A 473 10.16 -6.83 -37.28
C GLN A 473 11.12 -6.79 -38.49
N THR A 474 12.06 -5.85 -38.50
CA THR A 474 13.07 -5.74 -39.56
C THR A 474 14.09 -6.87 -39.49
N GLU A 475 14.46 -7.32 -38.29
CA GLU A 475 15.29 -8.52 -38.10
C GLU A 475 14.61 -9.78 -38.67
N ASP A 476 13.31 -9.97 -38.41
CA ASP A 476 12.56 -11.11 -38.93
C ASP A 476 12.42 -11.05 -40.46
N VAL A 477 12.19 -9.87 -41.03
CA VAL A 477 12.20 -9.65 -42.50
C VAL A 477 13.58 -9.95 -43.10
N ASN A 478 14.66 -9.48 -42.47
CA ASN A 478 16.04 -9.73 -42.88
C ASN A 478 16.35 -11.24 -42.92
N LYS A 479 15.92 -11.97 -41.88
CA LYS A 479 16.01 -13.44 -41.82
C LYS A 479 15.24 -14.11 -42.96
N GLY A 480 14.03 -13.65 -43.27
CA GLY A 480 13.23 -14.16 -44.40
C GLY A 480 13.83 -13.87 -45.77
N LEU A 481 14.45 -12.70 -45.96
CA LEU A 481 15.16 -12.33 -47.18
C LEU A 481 16.41 -13.19 -47.40
N ASN A 482 17.18 -13.45 -46.33
CA ASN A 482 18.32 -14.38 -46.39
C ASN A 482 17.90 -15.78 -46.83
N GLN A 483 16.85 -16.33 -46.22
CA GLN A 483 16.32 -17.65 -46.61
C GLN A 483 15.85 -17.69 -48.08
N SER A 484 15.26 -16.59 -48.57
CA SER A 484 14.83 -16.48 -49.96
C SER A 484 16.01 -16.38 -50.93
N THR A 485 17.09 -15.69 -50.52
CA THR A 485 18.34 -15.56 -51.27
C THR A 485 19.02 -16.94 -51.41
N ASP A 486 19.14 -17.67 -50.30
CA ASP A 486 19.70 -19.04 -50.29
C ASP A 486 18.92 -19.99 -51.22
N GLY A 487 17.59 -19.88 -51.24
CA GLY A 487 16.73 -20.66 -52.12
C GLY A 487 16.90 -20.33 -53.60
N LEU A 488 17.10 -19.05 -53.95
CA LEU A 488 17.33 -18.61 -55.33
C LEU A 488 18.70 -19.06 -55.85
N ASP A 489 19.73 -19.00 -55.02
CA ASP A 489 21.08 -19.47 -55.37
C ASP A 489 21.12 -20.97 -55.68
N GLN A 490 20.34 -21.77 -54.94
CA GLN A 490 20.17 -23.20 -55.22
C GLN A 490 19.51 -23.47 -56.58
N ILE A 491 18.52 -22.65 -56.98
CA ILE A 491 17.83 -22.80 -58.27
C ILE A 491 18.73 -22.34 -59.41
N SER A 492 19.41 -21.19 -59.25
CA SER A 492 20.33 -20.64 -60.25
C SER A 492 21.49 -21.60 -60.56
N SER A 493 22.10 -22.17 -59.50
CA SER A 493 23.16 -23.18 -59.64
C SER A 493 22.68 -24.44 -60.38
N GLY A 494 21.47 -24.93 -60.09
CA GLY A 494 20.87 -26.06 -60.80
C GLY A 494 20.58 -25.79 -62.29
N LEU A 495 20.13 -24.58 -62.64
CA LEU A 495 19.87 -24.19 -64.04
C LEU A 495 21.17 -23.98 -64.83
N SER A 496 22.21 -23.42 -64.19
CA SER A 496 23.55 -23.29 -64.76
C SER A 496 24.17 -24.65 -65.08
N GLU A 497 23.99 -25.63 -64.19
CA GLU A 497 24.45 -27.00 -64.42
C GLU A 497 23.71 -27.64 -65.62
N ALA A 498 22.40 -27.43 -65.76
CA ALA A 498 21.61 -27.93 -66.89
C ALA A 498 22.04 -27.31 -68.24
N SER A 499 22.33 -26.01 -68.28
CA SER A 499 22.84 -25.30 -69.47
C SER A 499 24.20 -25.86 -69.93
N SER A 500 25.12 -26.09 -69.00
CA SER A 500 26.45 -26.66 -69.29
C SER A 500 26.36 -28.06 -69.93
N ARG A 501 25.41 -28.89 -69.48
CA ARG A 501 25.19 -30.23 -70.04
C ARG A 501 24.66 -30.20 -71.49
N ILE A 502 23.90 -29.17 -71.89
CA ILE A 502 23.39 -29.00 -73.27
C ILE A 502 24.47 -28.51 -74.24
N GLN A 503 25.40 -27.68 -73.77
CA GLN A 503 26.56 -27.21 -74.56
C GLN A 503 27.49 -28.37 -74.98
N GLY A 504 27.66 -29.36 -74.10
CA GLY A 504 28.41 -30.57 -74.40
C GLY A 504 27.81 -31.41 -75.53
N ALA A 505 26.50 -31.30 -75.78
CA ALA A 505 25.78 -32.10 -76.78
C ALA A 505 25.73 -31.49 -78.20
N THR A 506 26.11 -30.22 -78.38
CA THR A 506 25.95 -29.48 -79.66
C THR A 506 27.27 -29.13 -80.37
N SER A 507 28.41 -29.48 -79.78
CA SER A 507 29.75 -29.13 -80.28
C SER A 507 30.45 -30.27 -81.07
N GLY A 508 29.75 -31.38 -81.34
CA GLY A 508 30.29 -32.59 -81.97
C GLY A 508 30.04 -32.67 -83.48
N ASP A 509 31.13 -32.95 -84.20
CA ASP A 509 31.27 -33.19 -85.64
C ASP A 509 30.20 -34.17 -86.20
N LEU A 510 29.60 -33.84 -87.35
CA LEU A 510 28.51 -34.57 -88.03
C LEU A 510 28.93 -35.96 -88.60
N ASN A 511 29.97 -36.57 -88.04
CA ASN A 511 30.37 -37.96 -88.28
C ASN A 511 29.79 -38.95 -87.26
N ASP A 512 28.97 -38.49 -86.31
CA ASP A 512 28.65 -39.24 -85.11
C ASP A 512 27.55 -40.30 -85.24
N VAL A 513 26.94 -40.53 -86.40
CA VAL A 513 26.04 -41.69 -86.53
C VAL A 513 26.82 -43.01 -86.58
N GLY A 514 28.04 -43.00 -87.12
CA GLY A 514 28.98 -44.13 -86.98
C GLY A 514 29.43 -44.34 -85.53
N LYS A 515 29.52 -43.28 -84.73
CA LYS A 515 29.75 -43.35 -83.28
C LYS A 515 28.49 -43.62 -82.47
N LEU A 516 27.29 -43.45 -83.02
CA LEU A 516 26.03 -43.87 -82.41
C LEU A 516 25.80 -45.36 -82.64
N VAL A 517 26.22 -45.93 -83.76
CA VAL A 517 26.26 -47.39 -83.95
C VAL A 517 27.31 -48.01 -83.02
N SER A 518 28.55 -47.48 -83.02
CA SER A 518 29.59 -47.95 -82.09
C SER A 518 29.29 -47.60 -80.63
N GLY A 519 28.57 -46.52 -80.39
CA GLY A 519 28.14 -46.00 -79.10
C GLY A 519 26.89 -46.69 -78.58
N THR A 520 26.04 -47.25 -79.45
CA THR A 520 24.94 -48.14 -79.09
C THR A 520 25.49 -49.53 -78.81
N ASP A 521 26.54 -49.97 -79.51
CA ASP A 521 27.32 -51.15 -79.12
C ASP A 521 28.09 -50.93 -77.80
N SER A 522 28.65 -49.73 -77.59
CA SER A 522 29.29 -49.35 -76.32
C SER A 522 28.28 -49.10 -75.21
N ALA A 523 27.06 -48.65 -75.51
CA ALA A 523 25.95 -48.52 -74.58
C ALA A 523 25.32 -49.87 -74.30
N ARG A 524 25.38 -50.84 -75.23
CA ARG A 524 25.02 -52.24 -75.00
C ARG A 524 26.06 -52.93 -74.11
N SER A 525 27.34 -52.67 -74.37
CA SER A 525 28.43 -53.10 -73.48
C SER A 525 28.36 -52.40 -72.12
N GLY A 526 28.06 -51.11 -72.10
CA GLY A 526 27.83 -50.29 -70.91
C GLY A 526 26.56 -50.67 -70.17
N LEU A 527 25.52 -51.14 -70.87
CA LEU A 527 24.32 -51.74 -70.30
C LEU A 527 24.61 -53.10 -69.72
N GLY A 528 25.52 -53.88 -70.32
CA GLY A 528 26.10 -55.07 -69.68
C GLY A 528 26.85 -54.71 -68.40
N GLN A 529 27.65 -53.64 -68.40
CA GLN A 529 28.35 -53.16 -67.20
C GLN A 529 27.40 -52.55 -66.15
N ILE A 530 26.34 -51.86 -66.58
CA ILE A 530 25.28 -51.32 -65.72
C ILE A 530 24.42 -52.47 -65.21
N GLN A 531 24.14 -53.49 -66.02
CA GLN A 531 23.45 -54.71 -65.61
C GLN A 531 24.28 -55.45 -64.58
N ASP A 532 25.60 -55.57 -64.78
CA ASP A 532 26.53 -56.13 -63.81
C ASP A 532 26.61 -55.28 -62.54
N ALA A 533 26.66 -53.96 -62.67
CA ALA A 533 26.68 -53.03 -61.54
C ALA A 533 25.35 -53.03 -60.77
N LEU A 534 24.21 -53.07 -61.47
CA LEU A 534 22.87 -53.17 -60.92
C LEU A 534 22.61 -54.56 -60.34
N THR A 535 23.23 -55.61 -60.88
CA THR A 535 23.23 -56.95 -60.27
C THR A 535 24.08 -56.97 -59.01
N LYS A 536 25.23 -56.28 -59.00
CA LYS A 536 26.03 -56.05 -57.78
C LYS A 536 25.27 -55.19 -56.76
N ILE A 537 24.55 -54.16 -57.19
CA ILE A 537 23.68 -53.33 -56.36
C ILE A 537 22.50 -54.14 -55.85
N GLN A 538 21.85 -54.94 -56.68
CA GLN A 538 20.79 -55.87 -56.27
C GLN A 538 21.33 -56.85 -55.22
N GLY A 539 22.54 -57.39 -55.44
CA GLY A 539 23.25 -58.21 -54.46
C GLY A 539 23.58 -57.44 -53.18
N GLY A 540 23.98 -56.18 -53.27
CA GLY A 540 24.26 -55.29 -52.14
C GLY A 540 23.00 -54.90 -51.36
N VAL A 541 21.89 -54.62 -52.04
CA VAL A 541 20.56 -54.33 -51.47
C VAL A 541 19.99 -55.60 -50.83
N LYS A 542 20.17 -56.79 -51.44
CA LYS A 542 19.85 -58.07 -50.80
C LYS A 542 20.69 -58.33 -49.56
N LYS A 543 21.99 -58.03 -49.60
CA LYS A 543 22.86 -58.07 -48.41
C LYS A 543 22.43 -57.06 -47.36
N GLY A 544 21.98 -55.87 -47.76
CA GLY A 544 21.42 -54.85 -46.89
C GLY A 544 20.10 -55.27 -46.26
N ALA A 545 19.22 -55.94 -47.01
CA ALA A 545 17.99 -56.55 -46.50
C ALA A 545 18.31 -57.67 -45.49
N GLY A 546 19.32 -58.49 -45.77
CA GLY A 546 19.88 -59.47 -44.83
C GLY A 546 20.42 -58.82 -43.55
N GLY A 547 21.22 -57.76 -43.68
CA GLY A 547 21.74 -56.99 -42.54
C GLY A 547 20.64 -56.30 -41.72
N ALA A 548 19.63 -55.72 -42.37
CA ALA A 548 18.46 -55.16 -41.71
C ALA A 548 17.64 -56.23 -40.98
N THR A 549 17.55 -57.44 -41.55
CA THR A 549 16.93 -58.61 -40.91
C THR A 549 17.74 -59.05 -39.68
N ASP A 550 19.06 -59.05 -39.76
CA ASP A 550 19.93 -59.41 -38.64
C ASP A 550 19.90 -58.35 -37.53
N ILE A 551 19.81 -57.05 -37.88
CA ILE A 551 19.56 -55.98 -36.92
C ILE A 551 18.18 -56.17 -36.27
N SER A 552 17.14 -56.50 -37.04
CA SER A 552 15.80 -56.76 -36.51
C SER A 552 15.80 -57.93 -35.51
N LYS A 553 16.54 -59.01 -35.80
CA LYS A 553 16.78 -60.11 -34.86
C LYS A 553 17.53 -59.65 -33.61
N GLY A 554 18.61 -58.89 -33.77
CA GLY A 554 19.38 -58.34 -32.64
C GLY A 554 18.54 -57.40 -31.76
N MET A 555 17.65 -56.61 -32.35
CA MET A 555 16.68 -55.78 -31.62
C MET A 555 15.63 -56.63 -30.91
N ALA A 556 15.22 -57.77 -31.46
CA ALA A 556 14.34 -58.71 -30.77
C ALA A 556 15.02 -59.37 -29.57
N ASP A 557 16.32 -59.67 -29.67
CA ASP A 557 17.09 -60.22 -28.56
C ASP A 557 17.35 -59.15 -27.48
N LEU A 558 17.59 -57.90 -27.88
CA LEU A 558 17.65 -56.75 -26.97
C LEU A 558 16.31 -56.53 -26.26
N GLU A 559 15.20 -56.59 -26.97
CA GLU A 559 13.84 -56.48 -26.42
C GLU A 559 13.62 -57.54 -25.33
N LYS A 560 13.99 -58.81 -25.59
CA LYS A 560 13.94 -59.89 -24.59
C LYS A 560 14.85 -59.63 -23.39
N GLY A 561 16.08 -59.14 -23.63
CA GLY A 561 17.03 -58.80 -22.57
C GLY A 561 16.50 -57.67 -21.67
N LEU A 562 15.92 -56.62 -22.26
CA LEU A 562 15.29 -55.52 -21.54
C LEU A 562 14.07 -55.99 -20.74
N GLN A 563 13.24 -56.88 -21.30
CA GLN A 563 12.12 -57.50 -20.57
C GLN A 563 12.60 -58.30 -19.35
N GLN A 564 13.70 -59.06 -19.49
CA GLN A 564 14.29 -59.82 -18.38
C GLN A 564 14.88 -58.92 -17.29
N VAL A 565 15.55 -57.83 -17.67
CA VAL A 565 16.09 -56.83 -16.74
C VAL A 565 14.96 -56.07 -16.04
N SER A 566 13.89 -55.73 -16.76
CA SER A 566 12.69 -55.12 -16.20
C SER A 566 12.03 -56.02 -15.16
N ALA A 567 11.87 -57.32 -15.44
CA ALA A 567 11.34 -58.29 -14.49
C ALA A 567 12.23 -58.40 -13.23
N SER A 568 13.56 -58.41 -13.42
CA SER A 568 14.52 -58.45 -12.30
C SER A 568 14.48 -57.17 -11.46
N THR A 569 14.31 -56.01 -12.08
CA THR A 569 14.17 -54.71 -11.40
C THR A 569 12.86 -54.63 -10.61
N GLN A 570 11.76 -55.15 -11.15
CA GLN A 570 10.48 -55.27 -10.44
C GLN A 570 10.58 -56.21 -9.23
N GLN A 571 11.28 -57.34 -9.38
CA GLN A 571 11.54 -58.26 -8.28
C GLN A 571 12.40 -57.60 -7.18
N LEU A 572 13.42 -56.84 -7.58
CA LEU A 572 14.27 -56.08 -6.65
C LEU A 572 13.47 -55.00 -5.91
N SER A 573 12.68 -54.21 -6.63
CA SER A 573 11.77 -53.20 -6.06
C SER A 573 10.82 -53.82 -5.04
N SER A 574 10.22 -54.97 -5.37
CA SER A 574 9.36 -55.72 -4.44
C SER A 574 10.12 -56.17 -3.19
N GLY A 575 11.40 -56.53 -3.32
CA GLY A 575 12.28 -56.85 -2.20
C GLY A 575 12.57 -55.66 -1.29
N TYR A 576 12.87 -54.50 -1.87
CA TYR A 576 13.10 -53.26 -1.12
C TYR A 576 11.82 -52.75 -0.42
N GLN A 577 10.65 -52.88 -1.06
CA GLN A 577 9.37 -52.56 -0.42
C GLN A 577 9.07 -53.48 0.78
N LYS A 578 9.38 -54.78 0.67
CA LYS A 578 9.28 -55.71 1.81
C LYS A 578 10.24 -55.34 2.94
N LEU A 579 11.47 -54.93 2.61
CA LEU A 579 12.43 -54.43 3.59
C LEU A 579 11.93 -53.16 4.29
N GLU A 580 11.45 -52.17 3.53
CA GLU A 580 10.85 -50.95 4.08
C GLU A 580 9.70 -51.27 5.06
N GLY A 581 8.80 -52.16 4.67
CA GLY A 581 7.70 -52.61 5.53
C GLY A 581 8.19 -53.34 6.80
N GLY A 582 9.24 -54.13 6.69
CA GLY A 582 9.91 -54.80 7.81
C GLY A 582 10.56 -53.82 8.79
N TYR A 583 11.32 -52.85 8.28
CA TYR A 583 11.95 -51.79 9.07
C TYR A 583 10.93 -50.89 9.75
N THR A 584 9.84 -50.55 9.07
CA THR A 584 8.72 -49.80 9.62
C THR A 584 8.04 -50.57 10.77
N SER A 585 7.84 -51.88 10.60
CA SER A 585 7.27 -52.74 11.64
C SER A 585 8.19 -52.86 12.85
N LEU A 586 9.50 -53.01 12.61
CA LEU A 586 10.51 -53.12 13.66
C LEU A 586 10.62 -51.80 14.46
N ASN A 587 10.66 -50.65 13.79
CA ASN A 587 10.67 -49.34 14.43
C ASN A 587 9.45 -49.15 15.34
N ARG A 588 8.26 -49.60 14.90
CA ARG A 588 7.04 -49.54 15.71
C ARG A 588 7.14 -50.37 16.99
N GLU A 589 7.74 -51.56 16.93
CA GLU A 589 7.94 -52.39 18.13
C GLU A 589 8.98 -51.80 19.09
N TYR A 590 10.06 -51.20 18.57
CA TYR A 590 11.04 -50.50 19.42
C TYR A 590 10.49 -49.22 20.06
N GLN A 591 9.61 -48.49 19.37
CA GLN A 591 8.86 -47.36 19.95
C GLN A 591 7.91 -47.81 21.06
N LYS A 592 7.23 -48.94 20.90
CA LYS A 592 6.42 -49.54 21.99
C LYS A 592 7.29 -49.90 23.18
N LEU A 593 8.46 -50.52 22.95
CA LEU A 593 9.40 -50.89 24.01
C LEU A 593 9.93 -49.65 24.74
N GLU A 594 10.25 -48.58 24.01
CA GLU A 594 10.63 -47.29 24.59
C GLU A 594 9.52 -46.75 25.53
N GLY A 595 8.27 -46.80 25.07
CA GLY A 595 7.10 -46.40 25.87
C GLY A 595 6.91 -47.25 27.13
N GLN A 596 7.09 -48.56 27.02
CA GLN A 596 7.01 -49.49 28.15
C GLN A 596 8.12 -49.24 29.19
N ILE A 597 9.36 -48.97 28.74
CA ILE A 597 10.46 -48.60 29.62
C ILE A 597 10.18 -47.27 30.32
N GLY A 598 9.57 -46.31 29.62
CA GLY A 598 9.07 -45.07 30.23
C GLY A 598 8.04 -45.32 31.34
N SER A 599 7.12 -46.28 31.15
CA SER A 599 6.16 -46.68 32.19
C SER A 599 6.83 -47.35 33.39
N ILE A 600 7.83 -48.22 33.15
CA ILE A 600 8.62 -48.85 34.23
C ILE A 600 9.40 -47.80 35.02
N GLN A 601 10.00 -46.82 34.33
CA GLN A 601 10.70 -45.70 34.97
C GLN A 601 9.75 -44.93 35.91
N GLY A 602 8.55 -44.58 35.45
CA GLY A 602 7.55 -43.93 36.29
C GLY A 602 7.14 -44.77 37.51
N ALA A 603 7.00 -46.09 37.36
CA ALA A 603 6.72 -46.99 38.49
C ALA A 603 7.89 -47.05 39.49
N VAL A 604 9.14 -47.09 39.01
CA VAL A 604 10.34 -47.05 39.87
C VAL A 604 10.43 -45.73 40.63
N ASP A 605 10.13 -44.60 39.98
CA ASP A 605 10.14 -43.28 40.63
C ASP A 605 9.09 -43.18 41.75
N VAL A 606 7.89 -43.77 41.54
CA VAL A 606 6.85 -43.88 42.58
C VAL A 606 7.30 -44.76 43.74
N ILE A 607 7.93 -45.91 43.46
CA ILE A 607 8.49 -46.80 44.50
C ILE A 607 9.58 -46.07 45.30
N GLN A 608 10.48 -45.36 44.62
CA GLN A 608 11.55 -44.59 45.25
C GLN A 608 10.98 -43.50 46.16
N SER A 609 10.01 -42.74 45.66
CA SER A 609 9.33 -41.67 46.42
C SER A 609 8.58 -42.23 47.63
N SER A 610 7.90 -43.36 47.47
CA SER A 610 7.16 -44.02 48.55
C SER A 610 8.09 -44.61 49.62
N ALA A 611 9.20 -45.24 49.21
CA ALA A 611 10.22 -45.76 50.12
C ALA A 611 10.95 -44.63 50.87
N GLN A 612 11.17 -43.49 50.23
CA GLN A 612 11.75 -42.31 50.86
C GLN A 612 10.79 -41.68 51.88
N LYS A 613 9.51 -41.55 51.52
CA LYS A 613 8.46 -41.04 52.42
C LYS A 613 8.26 -41.95 53.63
N MET A 614 8.24 -43.27 53.43
CA MET A 614 8.12 -44.24 54.52
C MET A 614 9.30 -44.17 55.50
N GLY A 615 10.51 -43.92 55.01
CA GLY A 615 11.69 -43.69 55.86
C GLY A 615 11.66 -42.34 56.61
N GLN A 616 10.93 -41.34 56.11
CA GLN A 616 10.72 -40.06 56.80
C GLN A 616 9.61 -40.16 57.85
N ASP A 617 8.50 -40.83 57.54
CA ASP A 617 7.34 -40.97 58.41
C ASP A 617 7.62 -41.91 59.61
N HIS A 618 8.55 -42.86 59.46
CA HIS A 618 8.94 -43.83 60.49
C HIS A 618 10.47 -43.91 60.66
N PRO A 619 11.08 -43.05 61.51
CA PRO A 619 12.54 -42.98 61.70
C PRO A 619 13.18 -44.27 62.21
N GLU A 620 12.41 -45.12 62.89
CA GLU A 620 12.85 -46.45 63.36
C GLU A 620 13.17 -47.44 62.22
N LEU A 621 12.62 -47.23 61.02
CA LEU A 621 12.88 -48.05 59.84
C LEU A 621 14.11 -47.58 59.04
N ALA A 622 14.76 -46.48 59.45
CA ALA A 622 15.91 -45.93 58.73
C ALA A 622 17.13 -46.86 58.70
N THR A 623 17.22 -47.80 59.65
CA THR A 623 18.26 -48.86 59.69
C THR A 623 17.77 -50.22 59.19
N ASP A 624 16.50 -50.31 58.74
CA ASP A 624 15.97 -51.55 58.20
C ASP A 624 16.66 -51.89 56.87
N VAL A 625 17.32 -53.04 56.84
CA VAL A 625 18.12 -53.50 55.70
C VAL A 625 17.27 -53.64 54.43
N ASN A 626 15.99 -54.01 54.55
CA ASN A 626 15.12 -54.16 53.39
C ASN A 626 14.73 -52.81 52.80
N LEU A 627 14.45 -51.80 53.63
CA LEU A 627 14.11 -50.45 53.16
C LEU A 627 15.31 -49.79 52.47
N ILE A 628 16.51 -49.90 53.05
CA ILE A 628 17.77 -49.42 52.43
C ILE A 628 18.00 -50.15 51.10
N THR A 629 17.77 -51.46 51.04
CA THR A 629 17.95 -52.25 49.82
C THR A 629 16.96 -51.82 48.73
N ILE A 630 15.70 -51.52 49.06
CA ILE A 630 14.70 -51.01 48.13
C ILE A 630 15.11 -49.62 47.61
N GLN A 631 15.57 -48.72 48.48
CA GLN A 631 16.03 -47.39 48.07
C GLN A 631 17.26 -47.45 47.16
N GLN A 632 18.25 -48.28 47.48
CA GLN A 632 19.44 -48.47 46.65
C GLN A 632 19.11 -49.11 45.29
N THR A 633 18.23 -50.13 45.29
CA THR A 633 17.84 -50.84 44.06
C THR A 633 17.00 -49.95 43.15
N SER A 634 16.03 -49.21 43.71
CA SER A 634 15.21 -48.25 42.95
C SER A 634 16.05 -47.09 42.41
N SER A 635 16.98 -46.54 43.20
CA SER A 635 17.92 -45.50 42.72
C SER A 635 18.80 -46.00 41.58
N LYS A 636 19.32 -47.24 41.68
CA LYS A 636 20.11 -47.86 40.60
C LYS A 636 19.28 -48.03 39.32
N LEU A 637 18.05 -48.53 39.43
CA LEU A 637 17.13 -48.65 38.30
C LEU A 637 16.76 -47.29 37.70
N SER A 638 16.49 -46.29 38.55
CA SER A 638 16.20 -44.91 38.13
C SER A 638 17.37 -44.28 37.37
N SER A 639 18.62 -44.68 37.67
CA SER A 639 19.80 -44.22 36.90
C SER A 639 20.04 -44.97 35.58
N GLN A 640 19.64 -46.24 35.47
CA GLN A 640 19.93 -47.10 34.32
C GLN A 640 18.83 -47.07 33.25
N LEU A 641 17.56 -46.93 33.66
CA LEU A 641 16.41 -46.88 32.73
C LEU A 641 16.47 -45.69 31.76
N PRO A 642 16.89 -44.47 32.17
CA PRO A 642 17.08 -43.35 31.24
C PRO A 642 18.16 -43.62 30.19
N GLN A 643 19.26 -44.29 30.56
CA GLN A 643 20.33 -44.65 29.62
C GLN A 643 19.82 -45.65 28.56
N LEU A 644 19.08 -46.67 28.99
CA LEU A 644 18.47 -47.65 28.09
C LEU A 644 17.44 -46.98 27.16
N ARG A 645 16.61 -46.08 27.71
CA ARG A 645 15.64 -45.29 26.93
C ARG A 645 16.33 -44.40 25.90
N GLY A 646 17.40 -43.70 26.28
CA GLY A 646 18.19 -42.88 25.35
C GLY A 646 18.85 -43.72 24.24
N GLY A 647 19.32 -44.93 24.56
CA GLY A 647 19.81 -45.89 23.57
C GLY A 647 18.73 -46.32 22.57
N LEU A 648 17.52 -46.58 23.06
CA LEU A 648 16.36 -46.91 22.21
C LEU A 648 15.91 -45.74 21.35
N GLN A 649 15.94 -44.51 21.86
CA GLN A 649 15.65 -43.30 21.09
C GLN A 649 16.63 -43.10 19.94
N THR A 650 17.92 -43.32 20.20
CA THR A 650 18.97 -43.27 19.17
C THR A 650 18.74 -44.33 18.09
N LEU A 651 18.36 -45.54 18.51
CA LEU A 651 18.05 -46.64 17.61
C LEU A 651 16.79 -46.37 16.77
N ASN A 652 15.72 -45.84 17.38
CA ASN A 652 14.50 -45.40 16.68
C ASN A 652 14.78 -44.31 15.65
N GLY A 653 15.65 -43.35 15.99
CA GLY A 653 16.14 -42.34 15.05
C GLY A 653 16.90 -42.96 13.87
N THR A 654 17.77 -43.93 14.14
CA THR A 654 18.53 -44.67 13.12
C THR A 654 17.61 -45.47 12.19
N PHE A 655 16.59 -46.15 12.73
CA PHE A 655 15.60 -46.86 11.93
C PHE A 655 14.79 -45.91 11.04
N THR A 656 14.43 -44.74 11.56
CA THR A 656 13.71 -43.72 10.79
C THR A 656 14.56 -43.19 9.64
N GLY A 657 15.84 -42.89 9.89
CA GLY A 657 16.79 -42.50 8.85
C GLY A 657 16.99 -43.58 7.78
N MET A 658 17.16 -44.84 8.18
CA MET A 658 17.30 -45.96 7.25
C MET A 658 16.04 -46.21 6.42
N ASN A 659 14.86 -46.03 7.01
CA ASN A 659 13.59 -46.13 6.29
C ASN A 659 13.45 -45.04 5.22
N ASN A 660 13.92 -43.83 5.49
CA ASN A 660 13.94 -42.74 4.52
C ASN A 660 14.91 -43.03 3.34
N GLU A 661 16.07 -43.61 3.62
CA GLU A 661 17.00 -44.04 2.55
C GLU A 661 16.44 -45.22 1.73
N LEU A 662 15.75 -46.18 2.35
CA LEU A 662 15.03 -47.24 1.64
C LEU A 662 13.92 -46.69 0.75
N LYS A 663 13.19 -45.65 1.18
CA LYS A 663 12.20 -44.96 0.35
C LYS A 663 12.83 -44.26 -0.85
N LYS A 664 13.98 -43.60 -0.66
CA LYS A 664 14.74 -43.02 -1.78
C LYS A 664 15.18 -44.10 -2.77
N ALA A 665 15.70 -45.23 -2.28
CA ALA A 665 16.07 -46.36 -3.13
C ALA A 665 14.85 -46.93 -3.90
N ASN A 666 13.70 -47.08 -3.24
CA ASN A 666 12.44 -47.49 -3.88
C ASN A 666 12.02 -46.52 -4.99
N SER A 667 12.10 -45.21 -4.75
CA SER A 667 11.80 -44.20 -5.77
C SER A 667 12.79 -44.22 -6.94
N GLY A 668 14.07 -44.48 -6.68
CA GLY A 668 15.10 -44.64 -7.71
C GLY A 668 14.88 -45.87 -8.58
N LEU A 669 14.53 -47.00 -7.96
CA LEU A 669 14.19 -48.24 -8.67
C LEU A 669 12.93 -48.08 -9.54
N ALA A 670 11.94 -47.32 -9.08
CA ALA A 670 10.75 -46.99 -9.88
C ALA A 670 11.13 -46.20 -11.14
N LYS A 671 11.96 -45.15 -11.01
CA LYS A 671 12.45 -44.38 -12.16
C LYS A 671 13.25 -45.23 -13.15
N ILE A 672 14.05 -46.17 -12.66
CA ILE A 672 14.79 -47.13 -13.50
C ILE A 672 13.82 -48.06 -14.25
N ALA A 673 12.77 -48.54 -13.59
CA ALA A 673 11.75 -49.38 -14.22
C ALA A 673 11.00 -48.61 -15.32
N ASP A 674 10.64 -47.35 -15.08
CA ASP A 674 9.99 -46.50 -16.09
C ASP A 674 10.91 -46.27 -17.31
N GLY A 675 12.19 -45.95 -17.07
CA GLY A 675 13.17 -45.78 -18.15
C GLY A 675 13.42 -47.07 -18.94
N GLN A 676 13.41 -48.25 -18.28
CA GLN A 676 13.51 -49.55 -18.95
C GLN A 676 12.27 -49.84 -19.82
N GLN A 677 11.08 -49.41 -19.38
CA GLN A 677 9.85 -49.53 -20.17
C GLN A 677 9.89 -48.66 -21.42
N GLU A 678 10.36 -47.42 -21.31
CA GLU A 678 10.58 -46.53 -22.46
C GLU A 678 11.60 -47.10 -23.45
N LEU A 679 12.73 -47.63 -22.97
CA LEU A 679 13.73 -48.29 -23.80
C LEU A 679 13.17 -49.52 -24.51
N THR A 680 12.31 -50.29 -23.85
CA THR A 680 11.65 -51.45 -24.46
C THR A 680 10.69 -51.02 -25.58
N VAL A 681 9.93 -49.94 -25.38
CA VAL A 681 9.07 -49.34 -26.41
C VAL A 681 9.92 -48.82 -27.59
N GLY A 682 11.05 -48.17 -27.30
CA GLY A 682 12.00 -47.71 -28.31
C GLY A 682 12.60 -48.84 -29.14
N ALA A 683 13.09 -49.90 -28.48
CA ALA A 683 13.61 -51.11 -29.13
C ALA A 683 12.55 -51.79 -30.01
N THR A 684 11.29 -51.82 -29.55
CA THR A 684 10.16 -52.37 -30.32
C THR A 684 9.90 -51.55 -31.58
N LYS A 685 9.91 -50.21 -31.48
CA LYS A 685 9.76 -49.31 -32.64
C LYS A 685 10.90 -49.48 -33.64
N LEU A 686 12.14 -49.58 -33.16
CA LEU A 686 13.32 -49.80 -34.01
C LEU A 686 13.29 -51.18 -34.67
N ARG A 687 12.88 -52.24 -33.96
CA ARG A 687 12.68 -53.57 -34.54
C ARG A 687 11.65 -53.55 -35.67
N LYS A 688 10.53 -52.85 -35.46
CA LYS A 688 9.49 -52.69 -36.48
C LYS A 688 10.01 -51.91 -37.69
N GLY A 689 10.67 -50.78 -37.47
CA GLY A 689 11.25 -49.98 -38.56
C GLY A 689 12.36 -50.70 -39.33
N THR A 690 13.18 -51.51 -38.66
CA THR A 690 14.22 -52.33 -39.32
C THR A 690 13.63 -53.52 -40.07
N ALA A 691 12.51 -54.09 -39.60
CA ALA A 691 11.75 -55.10 -40.34
C ALA A 691 11.08 -54.50 -41.58
N GLU A 692 10.49 -53.30 -41.46
CA GLU A 692 9.92 -52.56 -42.59
C GLU A 692 11.01 -52.16 -43.59
N LEU A 693 12.18 -51.74 -43.12
CA LEU A 693 13.35 -51.48 -43.96
C LEU A 693 13.84 -52.75 -44.66
N ALA A 694 13.93 -53.89 -43.96
CA ALA A 694 14.30 -55.16 -44.57
C ALA A 694 13.31 -55.54 -45.68
N SER A 695 12.01 -55.43 -45.41
CA SER A 695 10.95 -55.67 -46.39
C SER A 695 11.02 -54.70 -47.57
N GLY A 696 11.22 -53.41 -47.31
CA GLY A 696 11.36 -52.37 -48.33
C GLY A 696 12.61 -52.56 -49.20
N LEU A 697 13.74 -52.96 -48.61
CA LEU A 697 14.96 -53.31 -49.34
C LEU A 697 14.78 -54.60 -50.14
N GLU A 698 14.02 -55.58 -49.64
CA GLU A 698 13.72 -56.81 -50.37
C GLU A 698 12.77 -56.56 -51.55
N GLN A 699 11.75 -55.72 -51.34
CA GLN A 699 10.91 -55.19 -52.42
C GLN A 699 11.73 -54.37 -53.41
N GLY A 700 12.68 -53.56 -52.93
CA GLY A 700 13.61 -52.79 -53.74
C GLY A 700 14.54 -53.68 -54.56
N ALA A 701 15.08 -54.76 -53.98
CA ALA A 701 15.89 -55.75 -54.69
C ALA A 701 15.08 -56.55 -55.71
N THR A 702 13.81 -56.83 -55.40
CA THR A 702 12.87 -57.49 -56.30
C THR A 702 12.48 -56.56 -57.46
N GLY A 703 12.20 -55.30 -57.15
CA GLY A 703 11.96 -54.24 -58.13
C GLY A 703 13.18 -54.01 -59.02
N GLN A 704 14.38 -53.94 -58.43
CA GLN A 704 15.65 -53.89 -59.16
C GLN A 704 15.85 -55.12 -60.03
N GLY A 705 15.42 -56.31 -59.57
CA GLY A 705 15.41 -57.52 -60.38
C GLY A 705 14.47 -57.42 -61.59
N LYS A 706 13.30 -56.81 -61.42
CA LYS A 706 12.40 -56.49 -62.53
C LYS A 706 13.00 -55.43 -63.45
N VAL A 707 13.75 -54.46 -62.93
CA VAL A 707 14.49 -53.48 -63.73
C VAL A 707 15.59 -54.17 -64.53
N ILE A 708 16.36 -55.09 -63.94
CA ILE A 708 17.36 -55.90 -64.64
C ILE A 708 16.69 -56.72 -65.75
N GLN A 709 15.56 -57.38 -65.49
CA GLN A 709 14.76 -58.07 -66.51
C GLN A 709 14.21 -57.13 -67.59
N SER A 710 13.86 -55.89 -67.22
CA SER A 710 13.43 -54.87 -68.18
C SER A 710 14.61 -54.33 -68.99
N LEU A 711 15.82 -54.31 -68.41
CA LEU A 711 17.05 -53.98 -69.11
C LEU A 711 17.42 -55.07 -70.12
N ASP A 712 17.11 -56.35 -69.86
CA ASP A 712 17.20 -57.41 -70.89
C ASP A 712 16.25 -57.14 -72.08
N GLN A 713 15.05 -56.60 -71.80
CA GLN A 713 14.12 -56.17 -72.85
C GLN A 713 14.59 -54.89 -73.57
N ILE A 714 15.28 -53.99 -72.87
CA ILE A 714 15.92 -52.79 -73.43
C ILE A 714 17.17 -53.17 -74.23
N ASP A 715 17.94 -54.19 -73.86
CA ASP A 715 19.05 -54.75 -74.64
C ASP A 715 18.54 -55.30 -75.97
N ALA A 716 17.46 -56.09 -75.92
CA ALA A 716 16.73 -56.56 -77.10
C ALA A 716 16.10 -55.40 -77.92
N GLY A 717 15.69 -54.33 -77.25
CA GLY A 717 15.20 -53.09 -77.86
C GLY A 717 16.31 -52.26 -78.50
N LEU A 718 17.49 -52.22 -77.89
CA LEU A 718 18.68 -51.53 -78.39
C LEU A 718 19.31 -52.27 -79.55
N GLN A 719 19.16 -53.59 -79.59
CA GLN A 719 19.43 -54.36 -80.80
C GLN A 719 18.53 -53.92 -81.96
N LYS A 720 17.26 -53.58 -81.70
CA LYS A 720 16.35 -52.99 -82.70
C LYS A 720 16.64 -51.51 -82.98
N ILE A 721 17.12 -50.74 -82.00
CA ILE A 721 17.53 -49.33 -82.18
C ILE A 721 18.84 -49.25 -82.95
N ASN A 722 19.80 -50.17 -82.76
CA ASN A 722 21.02 -50.26 -83.57
C ASN A 722 20.65 -50.44 -85.06
N GLN A 723 19.69 -51.34 -85.35
CA GLN A 723 19.07 -51.49 -86.67
C GLN A 723 18.23 -50.28 -87.13
N GLY A 724 17.70 -49.49 -86.19
CA GLY A 724 16.94 -48.26 -86.46
C GLY A 724 17.84 -47.03 -86.64
N GLN A 725 19.03 -47.01 -86.06
CA GLN A 725 20.04 -45.95 -86.18
C GLN A 725 20.76 -46.03 -87.52
N GLU A 726 20.91 -47.22 -88.10
CA GLU A 726 21.24 -47.38 -89.51
C GLU A 726 20.23 -46.66 -90.42
N LYS A 727 18.95 -46.58 -90.01
CA LYS A 727 17.90 -45.79 -90.71
C LYS A 727 17.85 -44.32 -90.28
N LEU A 728 18.16 -44.00 -89.02
CA LEU A 728 18.20 -42.62 -88.49
C LEU A 728 19.39 -41.82 -89.03
N GLN A 729 20.49 -42.50 -89.39
CA GLN A 729 21.61 -41.89 -90.13
C GLN A 729 21.14 -41.15 -91.39
N GLN A 730 20.10 -41.70 -92.04
CA GLN A 730 19.49 -41.09 -93.22
C GLN A 730 18.53 -39.95 -92.89
N GLY A 731 18.02 -39.83 -91.65
CA GLY A 731 17.05 -38.81 -91.23
C GLY A 731 17.63 -37.61 -90.46
N LEU A 732 18.76 -37.79 -89.75
CA LEU A 732 19.36 -36.74 -88.91
C LEU A 732 20.08 -35.62 -89.69
N GLN A 733 20.21 -35.73 -91.02
CA GLN A 733 20.64 -34.61 -91.86
C GLN A 733 19.59 -33.47 -91.96
N GLN A 734 18.42 -33.60 -91.32
CA GLN A 734 17.28 -32.72 -91.55
C GLN A 734 16.87 -31.79 -90.38
N PHE A 735 17.56 -31.78 -89.22
CA PHE A 735 17.03 -31.11 -88.01
C PHE A 735 18.05 -30.38 -87.09
N SER A 736 19.07 -29.71 -87.63
CA SER A 736 20.12 -29.04 -86.81
C SER A 736 19.78 -27.62 -86.29
N GLY A 737 18.55 -27.14 -86.44
CA GLY A 737 18.20 -25.73 -86.13
C GLY A 737 17.78 -25.46 -84.68
N SER A 738 17.12 -26.39 -84.00
CA SER A 738 16.31 -26.09 -82.81
C SER A 738 17.04 -26.19 -81.45
N PHE A 739 18.28 -26.67 -81.40
CA PHE A 739 19.01 -26.87 -80.13
C PHE A 739 19.72 -25.62 -79.60
N LYS A 740 20.02 -24.66 -80.48
CA LYS A 740 20.76 -23.44 -80.13
C LYS A 740 19.89 -22.39 -79.41
N GLU A 741 18.58 -22.42 -79.65
CA GLU A 741 17.60 -21.55 -78.99
C GLU A 741 17.36 -21.96 -77.52
N LEU A 742 17.25 -23.27 -77.24
CA LEU A 742 17.00 -23.78 -75.89
C LEU A 742 18.16 -23.50 -74.91
N GLN A 743 19.40 -23.61 -75.38
CA GLN A 743 20.60 -23.31 -74.59
C GLN A 743 20.64 -21.84 -74.15
N THR A 744 20.30 -20.94 -75.08
CA THR A 744 20.30 -19.50 -74.83
C THR A 744 19.26 -19.14 -73.76
N GLY A 745 18.08 -19.75 -73.80
CA GLY A 745 17.01 -19.50 -72.81
C GLY A 745 17.33 -19.98 -71.39
N LEU A 746 18.03 -21.11 -71.23
CA LEU A 746 18.40 -21.63 -69.90
C LEU A 746 19.52 -20.80 -69.24
N SER A 747 20.53 -20.40 -70.01
CA SER A 747 21.61 -19.55 -69.49
C SER A 747 21.11 -18.15 -69.11
N GLN A 748 20.18 -17.58 -69.88
CA GLN A 748 19.56 -16.30 -69.54
C GLN A 748 18.72 -16.37 -68.26
N SER A 749 18.06 -17.50 -68.01
CA SER A 749 17.22 -17.68 -66.81
C SER A 749 18.06 -17.81 -65.53
N ALA A 750 19.20 -18.50 -65.57
CA ALA A 750 20.12 -18.57 -64.42
C ALA A 750 20.73 -17.21 -64.08
N ASN A 751 21.22 -16.48 -65.09
CA ASN A 751 21.77 -15.13 -64.91
C ASN A 751 20.72 -14.14 -64.35
N GLY A 752 19.46 -14.24 -64.78
CA GLY A 752 18.38 -13.42 -64.24
C GLY A 752 18.07 -13.71 -62.77
N LEU A 753 18.21 -14.96 -62.32
CA LEU A 753 18.05 -15.34 -60.91
C LEU A 753 19.23 -14.86 -60.05
N ASP A 754 20.46 -14.89 -60.58
CA ASP A 754 21.63 -14.31 -59.90
C ASP A 754 21.52 -12.79 -59.72
N GLU A 755 20.99 -12.07 -60.72
CA GLU A 755 20.72 -10.63 -60.59
C GLU A 755 19.68 -10.32 -59.50
N ILE A 756 18.62 -11.14 -59.40
CA ILE A 756 17.58 -11.00 -58.37
C ILE A 756 18.16 -11.34 -56.98
N SER A 757 18.95 -12.40 -56.87
CA SER A 757 19.64 -12.80 -55.63
C SER A 757 20.55 -11.68 -55.13
N GLY A 758 21.39 -11.11 -56.00
CA GLY A 758 22.24 -9.96 -55.67
C GLY A 758 21.46 -8.69 -55.33
N GLY A 759 20.26 -8.49 -55.90
CA GLY A 759 19.35 -7.41 -55.54
C GLY A 759 18.74 -7.58 -54.13
N LEU A 760 18.31 -8.80 -53.78
CA LEU A 760 17.79 -9.13 -52.46
C LEU A 760 18.86 -9.02 -51.38
N GLN A 761 20.10 -9.43 -51.68
CA GLN A 761 21.23 -9.29 -50.77
C GLN A 761 21.55 -7.83 -50.43
N LYS A 762 21.51 -6.93 -51.43
CA LYS A 762 21.66 -5.47 -51.20
C LYS A 762 20.51 -4.89 -50.38
N ALA A 763 19.27 -5.31 -50.64
CA ALA A 763 18.12 -4.90 -49.83
C ALA A 763 18.28 -5.39 -48.38
N ASN A 764 18.85 -6.59 -48.19
CA ASN A 764 19.10 -7.16 -46.89
C ASN A 764 20.19 -6.41 -46.10
N GLU A 765 21.29 -6.02 -46.77
CA GLU A 765 22.34 -5.18 -46.18
C GLU A 765 21.80 -3.81 -45.75
N TYR A 766 20.97 -3.18 -46.59
CA TYR A 766 20.32 -1.92 -46.24
C TYR A 766 19.39 -2.07 -45.03
N LEU A 767 18.54 -3.12 -45.00
CA LEU A 767 17.68 -3.39 -43.85
C LEU A 767 18.49 -3.67 -42.59
N ALA A 768 19.61 -4.39 -42.67
CA ALA A 768 20.51 -4.61 -41.53
C ALA A 768 21.07 -3.30 -40.95
N GLN A 769 21.45 -2.35 -41.81
CA GLN A 769 21.91 -1.02 -41.39
C GLN A 769 20.78 -0.22 -40.71
N VAL A 770 19.55 -0.32 -41.24
CA VAL A 770 18.38 0.33 -40.65
C VAL A 770 18.04 -0.29 -39.28
N THR A 771 18.05 -1.61 -39.14
CA THR A 771 17.79 -2.34 -37.87
C THR A 771 18.75 -1.92 -36.75
N GLY A 772 19.98 -1.52 -37.08
CA GLY A 772 20.97 -1.06 -36.09
C GLY A 772 20.79 0.39 -35.61
N SER A 773 19.84 1.15 -36.16
CA SER A 773 19.63 2.56 -35.82
C SER A 773 18.66 2.75 -34.65
N GLU A 774 18.90 3.75 -33.79
CA GLU A 774 17.99 4.10 -32.68
C GLU A 774 16.55 4.39 -33.15
N ALA A 775 16.38 4.89 -34.38
CA ALA A 775 15.07 5.15 -34.97
C ALA A 775 14.16 3.91 -35.08
N THR A 776 14.75 2.70 -35.10
CA THR A 776 13.99 1.43 -35.17
C THR A 776 13.54 0.90 -33.81
N GLN A 777 13.90 1.55 -32.70
CA GLN A 777 13.34 1.25 -31.37
C GLN A 777 11.94 1.83 -31.16
N THR A 778 11.28 2.27 -32.23
CA THR A 778 9.93 2.83 -32.21
C THR A 778 8.88 1.71 -32.16
N PHE A 779 7.88 1.87 -31.31
CA PHE A 779 6.71 0.99 -31.26
C PHE A 779 5.89 1.12 -32.55
N PHE A 780 5.54 0.00 -33.17
CA PHE A 780 4.73 -0.08 -34.36
C PHE A 780 3.87 -1.35 -34.36
N ILE A 781 2.56 -1.15 -34.32
CA ILE A 781 1.59 -2.24 -34.41
C ILE A 781 0.93 -2.27 -35.79
N PRO A 782 1.07 -3.37 -36.56
CA PRO A 782 0.35 -3.55 -37.81
C PRO A 782 -1.17 -3.59 -37.59
N ASP A 783 -1.96 -3.03 -38.52
CA ASP A 783 -3.43 -3.02 -38.43
C ASP A 783 -4.03 -4.44 -38.30
N SER A 784 -3.36 -5.46 -38.85
CA SER A 784 -3.76 -6.86 -38.73
C SER A 784 -3.66 -7.39 -37.30
N VAL A 785 -2.70 -6.91 -36.50
CA VAL A 785 -2.50 -7.28 -35.09
C VAL A 785 -3.36 -6.39 -34.20
N ARG A 786 -3.43 -5.09 -34.49
CA ARG A 786 -4.22 -4.11 -33.74
C ARG A 786 -5.70 -4.49 -33.66
N LYS A 787 -6.25 -5.09 -34.71
CA LYS A 787 -7.65 -5.53 -34.79
C LYS A 787 -7.91 -6.93 -34.22
N GLN A 788 -6.88 -7.63 -33.74
CA GLN A 788 -7.06 -8.94 -33.11
C GLN A 788 -7.74 -8.80 -31.75
N LYS A 789 -8.57 -9.79 -31.42
CA LYS A 789 -9.33 -9.81 -30.18
C LYS A 789 -8.43 -9.70 -28.94
N ASP A 790 -7.31 -10.40 -28.93
CA ASP A 790 -6.40 -10.44 -27.77
C ASP A 790 -5.80 -9.06 -27.46
N PHE A 791 -5.41 -8.30 -28.49
CA PHE A 791 -4.90 -6.94 -28.32
C PHE A 791 -6.01 -5.96 -27.92
N GLN A 792 -7.21 -6.10 -28.49
CA GLN A 792 -8.35 -5.28 -28.10
C GLN A 792 -8.72 -5.49 -26.63
N SER A 793 -8.73 -6.74 -26.14
CA SER A 793 -8.93 -7.05 -24.72
C SER A 793 -7.88 -6.38 -23.82
N ALA A 794 -6.63 -6.27 -24.29
CA ALA A 794 -5.58 -5.56 -23.55
C ALA A 794 -5.81 -4.04 -23.52
N LEU A 795 -6.29 -3.45 -24.62
CA LEU A 795 -6.69 -2.04 -24.64
C LEU A 795 -7.93 -1.78 -23.75
N ASP A 796 -8.90 -2.69 -23.72
CA ASP A 796 -10.10 -2.59 -22.87
C ASP A 796 -9.75 -2.52 -21.38
N ALA A 797 -8.67 -3.19 -20.95
CA ALA A 797 -8.22 -3.14 -19.56
C ALA A 797 -7.61 -1.79 -19.13
N TYR A 798 -7.11 -0.99 -20.09
CA TYR A 798 -6.34 0.23 -19.83
C TYR A 798 -6.87 1.47 -20.55
N MET A 799 -7.99 1.38 -21.26
CA MET A 799 -8.60 2.50 -21.99
C MET A 799 -10.12 2.50 -21.84
N SER A 800 -10.72 3.69 -21.90
CA SER A 800 -12.18 3.83 -21.97
C SER A 800 -12.76 3.13 -23.21
N GLU A 801 -14.05 2.80 -23.18
CA GLU A 801 -14.75 2.17 -24.32
C GLU A 801 -14.62 2.99 -25.62
N ASP A 802 -14.62 4.32 -25.50
CA ASP A 802 -14.46 5.25 -26.63
C ASP A 802 -13.00 5.53 -27.02
N ARG A 803 -12.04 4.88 -26.34
CA ARG A 803 -10.58 5.00 -26.52
C ARG A 803 -10.02 6.40 -26.30
N LYS A 804 -10.76 7.30 -25.65
CA LYS A 804 -10.30 8.68 -25.41
C LYS A 804 -9.49 8.85 -24.14
N ILE A 805 -9.68 7.95 -23.18
CA ILE A 805 -8.95 7.94 -21.91
C ILE A 805 -8.03 6.72 -21.90
N ALA A 806 -6.77 6.92 -21.55
CA ALA A 806 -5.78 5.87 -21.30
C ALA A 806 -5.33 5.92 -19.84
N LYS A 807 -5.10 4.75 -19.25
CA LYS A 807 -4.64 4.55 -17.88
C LYS A 807 -3.30 3.81 -17.87
N TRP A 808 -2.40 4.25 -17.00
CA TRP A 808 -1.24 3.48 -16.56
C TRP A 808 -1.34 3.21 -15.07
N THR A 809 -0.95 2.00 -14.69
CA THR A 809 -0.82 1.59 -13.29
C THR A 809 0.68 1.50 -12.99
N VAL A 810 1.17 2.38 -12.12
CA VAL A 810 2.58 2.51 -11.74
C VAL A 810 2.76 1.92 -10.34
N SER A 811 3.52 0.84 -10.26
CA SER A 811 3.86 0.21 -9.00
C SER A 811 5.21 0.74 -8.50
N LEU A 812 5.21 1.23 -7.27
CA LEU A 812 6.39 1.77 -6.60
C LEU A 812 7.12 0.67 -5.83
N ASN A 813 8.44 0.80 -5.69
CA ASN A 813 9.25 -0.13 -4.88
C ASN A 813 9.25 0.20 -3.37
N VAL A 814 8.49 1.22 -2.96
CA VAL A 814 8.36 1.73 -1.59
C VAL A 814 6.90 1.66 -1.12
N ASP A 815 6.68 1.82 0.19
CA ASP A 815 5.35 1.91 0.79
C ASP A 815 4.56 3.11 0.23
N PRO A 816 3.35 2.92 -0.33
CA PRO A 816 2.54 4.00 -0.90
C PRO A 816 2.12 5.09 0.09
N TYR A 817 2.21 4.84 1.41
CA TYR A 817 1.97 5.85 2.45
C TYR A 817 3.25 6.56 2.91
N SER A 818 4.43 6.22 2.36
CA SER A 818 5.70 6.85 2.72
C SER A 818 5.90 8.21 2.06
N GLU A 819 6.75 9.05 2.68
CA GLU A 819 7.19 10.32 2.12
C GLU A 819 7.97 10.15 0.80
N GLU A 820 8.72 9.05 0.69
CA GLU A 820 9.44 8.67 -0.54
C GLU A 820 8.46 8.44 -1.69
N ALA A 821 7.35 7.74 -1.45
CA ALA A 821 6.30 7.52 -2.45
C ALA A 821 5.60 8.81 -2.88
N MET A 822 5.38 9.75 -1.95
CA MET A 822 4.83 11.07 -2.27
C MET A 822 5.75 11.86 -3.21
N THR A 823 7.05 11.80 -2.97
CA THR A 823 8.07 12.43 -3.83
C THR A 823 8.08 11.80 -5.22
N ILE A 824 8.06 10.46 -5.31
CA ILE A 824 8.01 9.75 -6.59
C ILE A 824 6.71 10.08 -7.36
N ALA A 825 5.58 10.25 -6.67
CA ALA A 825 4.32 10.66 -7.31
C ALA A 825 4.40 12.07 -7.91
N GLU A 826 5.08 13.02 -7.25
CA GLU A 826 5.36 14.35 -7.81
C GLU A 826 6.29 14.28 -9.02
N GLU A 827 7.31 13.41 -8.98
CA GLU A 827 8.22 13.18 -10.10
C GLU A 827 7.49 12.55 -11.30
N ILE A 828 6.56 11.62 -11.07
CA ILE A 828 5.67 11.06 -12.10
C ILE A 828 4.85 12.17 -12.75
N ASP A 829 4.13 12.98 -11.97
CA ASP A 829 3.33 14.08 -12.50
C ASP A 829 4.17 15.08 -13.30
N SER A 830 5.35 15.44 -12.79
CA SER A 830 6.29 16.35 -13.44
C SER A 830 6.83 15.78 -14.74
N ALA A 831 7.27 14.52 -14.75
CA ALA A 831 7.80 13.85 -15.93
C ALA A 831 6.76 13.70 -17.05
N VAL A 832 5.51 13.41 -16.68
CA VAL A 832 4.39 13.33 -17.63
C VAL A 832 4.13 14.72 -18.23
N LYS A 833 3.99 15.77 -17.40
CA LYS A 833 3.75 17.15 -17.87
C LYS A 833 4.88 17.67 -18.76
N GLU A 834 6.13 17.43 -18.38
CA GLU A 834 7.31 17.82 -19.17
C GLU A 834 7.32 17.10 -20.52
N TYR A 835 7.00 15.80 -20.55
CA TYR A 835 6.92 15.07 -21.81
C TYR A 835 5.84 15.62 -22.73
N LEU A 836 4.65 15.90 -22.20
CA LEU A 836 3.52 16.40 -22.99
C LEU A 836 3.80 17.78 -23.59
N ALA A 837 4.49 18.66 -22.86
CA ALA A 837 4.77 20.04 -23.24
C ALA A 837 5.47 20.19 -24.62
N HIS A 838 6.20 19.16 -25.06
CA HIS A 838 6.94 19.15 -26.32
C HIS A 838 6.29 18.31 -27.43
N THR A 839 5.03 17.91 -27.26
CA THR A 839 4.31 17.07 -28.23
C THR A 839 2.99 17.68 -28.69
N GLU A 840 2.31 17.01 -29.61
CA GLU A 840 0.97 17.41 -30.04
C GLU A 840 -0.10 17.25 -28.95
N TYR A 841 0.25 16.58 -27.84
CA TYR A 841 -0.63 16.32 -26.70
C TYR A 841 -0.43 17.30 -25.53
N LYS A 842 0.19 18.47 -25.76
CA LYS A 842 0.49 19.44 -24.69
C LYS A 842 -0.74 19.99 -23.93
N ASP A 843 -1.91 19.98 -24.56
CA ASP A 843 -3.15 20.57 -24.01
C ASP A 843 -4.14 19.48 -23.54
N VAL A 844 -3.71 18.22 -23.44
CA VAL A 844 -4.55 17.11 -22.98
C VAL A 844 -4.73 17.12 -21.46
N GLU A 845 -5.88 16.64 -21.00
CA GLU A 845 -6.16 16.47 -19.56
C GLU A 845 -5.36 15.27 -19.04
N VAL A 846 -4.54 15.48 -18.01
CA VAL A 846 -3.76 14.44 -17.35
C VAL A 846 -3.86 14.58 -15.84
N GLY A 847 -4.00 13.46 -15.14
CA GLY A 847 -3.96 13.39 -13.69
C GLY A 847 -3.25 12.15 -13.18
N THR A 848 -2.46 12.31 -12.12
CA THR A 848 -1.81 11.23 -11.37
C THR A 848 -2.61 10.95 -10.10
N GLY A 849 -3.15 9.75 -9.96
CA GLY A 849 -3.97 9.30 -8.82
C GLY A 849 -3.24 8.30 -7.91
N GLY A 850 -4.01 7.70 -7.01
CA GLY A 850 -3.48 6.80 -5.97
C GLY A 850 -3.11 7.54 -4.69
N VAL A 851 -2.88 6.76 -3.62
CA VAL A 851 -2.68 7.28 -2.26
C VAL A 851 -1.46 8.19 -2.17
N SER A 852 -0.35 7.85 -2.81
CA SER A 852 0.88 8.65 -2.79
C SER A 852 0.68 10.05 -3.38
N SER A 853 -0.02 10.13 -4.53
CA SER A 853 -0.37 11.40 -5.18
C SER A 853 -1.36 12.21 -4.36
N MET A 854 -2.38 11.53 -3.81
CA MET A 854 -3.38 12.14 -2.91
C MET A 854 -2.70 12.76 -1.68
N ASN A 855 -1.76 12.05 -1.06
CA ASN A 855 -0.99 12.54 0.08
C ASN A 855 -0.08 13.71 -0.29
N GLN A 856 0.52 13.72 -1.49
CA GLN A 856 1.34 14.83 -1.95
C GLN A 856 0.53 16.10 -2.22
N ASP A 857 -0.65 15.96 -2.82
CA ASP A 857 -1.59 17.07 -3.01
C ASP A 857 -2.09 17.59 -1.65
N LEU A 858 -2.38 16.70 -0.69
CA LEU A 858 -2.73 17.07 0.69
C LEU A 858 -1.57 17.80 1.38
N TYR A 859 -0.33 17.34 1.22
CA TYR A 859 0.84 18.01 1.77
C TYR A 859 0.98 19.44 1.24
N THR A 860 0.84 19.59 -0.08
CA THR A 860 0.94 20.90 -0.75
C THR A 860 -0.16 21.85 -0.30
N MET A 861 -1.41 21.39 -0.30
CA MET A 861 -2.57 22.19 0.12
C MET A 861 -2.50 22.55 1.61
N SER A 862 -2.22 21.57 2.45
CA SER A 862 -2.11 21.74 3.91
C SER A 862 -1.00 22.70 4.30
N SER A 863 0.20 22.58 3.71
CA SER A 863 1.36 23.39 4.09
C SER A 863 1.18 24.86 3.70
N GLN A 864 0.63 25.12 2.50
CA GLN A 864 0.36 26.49 2.04
C GLN A 864 -0.70 27.18 2.89
N ASP A 865 -1.81 26.50 3.18
CA ASP A 865 -2.92 27.09 3.93
C ASP A 865 -2.63 27.17 5.44
N PHE A 866 -1.81 26.26 5.99
CA PHE A 866 -1.43 26.27 7.41
C PHE A 866 -0.76 27.60 7.79
N ALA A 867 0.17 28.08 6.97
CA ALA A 867 0.84 29.35 7.20
C ALA A 867 -0.15 30.52 7.21
N GLN A 868 -1.14 30.51 6.31
CA GLN A 868 -2.17 31.55 6.24
C GLN A 868 -3.10 31.48 7.46
N ALA A 869 -3.56 30.30 7.83
CA ALA A 869 -4.42 30.09 9.00
C ALA A 869 -3.76 30.57 10.30
N VAL A 870 -2.47 30.26 10.50
CA VAL A 870 -1.65 30.76 11.61
C VAL A 870 -1.63 32.28 11.65
N ILE A 871 -1.37 32.93 10.51
CA ILE A 871 -1.32 34.39 10.40
C ILE A 871 -2.68 35.00 10.75
N TRP A 872 -3.77 34.51 10.14
CA TRP A 872 -5.11 35.05 10.37
C TRP A 872 -5.56 34.90 11.83
N MET A 873 -5.28 33.75 12.45
CA MET A 873 -5.59 33.52 13.85
C MET A 873 -4.82 34.46 14.77
N LEU A 874 -3.50 34.60 14.58
CA LEU A 874 -2.66 35.50 15.39
C LEU A 874 -3.04 36.96 15.19
N VAL A 875 -3.41 37.37 13.97
CA VAL A 875 -3.90 38.73 13.69
C VAL A 875 -5.23 38.96 14.39
N GLY A 876 -6.19 38.03 14.30
CA GLY A 876 -7.50 38.19 14.95
C GLY A 876 -7.39 38.29 16.47
N ILE A 877 -6.64 37.38 17.09
CA ILE A 877 -6.38 37.41 18.52
C ILE A 877 -5.56 38.66 18.89
N GLY A 878 -4.55 39.00 18.09
CA GLY A 878 -3.72 40.18 18.29
C GLY A 878 -4.53 41.49 18.28
N VAL A 879 -5.44 41.65 17.32
CA VAL A 879 -6.37 42.80 17.25
C VAL A 879 -7.26 42.82 18.48
N MET A 880 -7.85 41.68 18.87
CA MET A 880 -8.66 41.59 20.08
C MET A 880 -7.87 41.99 21.34
N LEU A 881 -6.67 41.43 21.53
CA LEU A 881 -5.81 41.72 22.67
C LEU A 881 -5.34 43.19 22.68
N LEU A 882 -5.05 43.75 21.51
CA LEU A 882 -4.70 45.16 21.36
C LEU A 882 -5.86 46.06 21.78
N LEU A 883 -7.10 45.73 21.41
CA LEU A 883 -8.30 46.45 21.83
C LEU A 883 -8.55 46.33 23.34
N LEU A 884 -8.35 45.12 23.89
CA LEU A 884 -8.55 44.83 25.31
C LEU A 884 -7.51 45.51 26.20
N PHE A 885 -6.23 45.36 25.87
CA PHE A 885 -5.13 45.86 26.69
C PHE A 885 -4.73 47.28 26.36
N ARG A 886 -4.98 47.75 25.13
CA ARG A 886 -4.52 49.05 24.62
C ARG A 886 -3.01 49.23 24.72
N SER A 887 -2.27 48.12 24.61
CA SER A 887 -0.82 48.06 24.73
C SER A 887 -0.25 47.12 23.68
N PHE A 888 0.41 47.69 22.67
CA PHE A 888 1.02 46.94 21.57
C PHE A 888 2.05 45.92 22.09
N TRP A 889 2.96 46.35 22.96
CA TRP A 889 4.02 45.47 23.48
C TRP A 889 3.49 44.34 24.37
N THR A 890 2.46 44.60 25.18
CA THR A 890 1.81 43.54 25.97
C THR A 890 1.19 42.49 25.06
N THR A 891 0.49 42.92 24.01
CA THR A 891 -0.08 42.01 23.00
C THR A 891 0.99 41.16 22.34
N ILE A 892 2.08 41.78 21.85
CA ILE A 892 3.16 41.06 21.17
C ILE A 892 3.84 40.05 22.10
N VAL A 893 4.11 40.40 23.37
CA VAL A 893 4.75 39.47 24.32
C VAL A 893 3.84 38.28 24.63
N ILE A 894 2.53 38.49 24.74
CA ILE A 894 1.57 37.39 24.93
C ILE A 894 1.58 36.48 23.70
N LEU A 895 1.40 37.02 22.49
CA LEU A 895 1.43 36.22 21.26
C LEU A 895 2.75 35.46 21.11
N PHE A 896 3.88 36.13 21.38
CA PHE A 896 5.20 35.52 21.34
C PHE A 896 5.34 34.36 22.34
N SER A 897 4.80 34.53 23.56
CA SER A 897 4.79 33.44 24.54
C SER A 897 3.97 32.24 24.06
N LEU A 898 2.82 32.46 23.44
CA LEU A 898 1.98 31.38 22.92
C LEU A 898 2.67 30.63 21.76
N VAL A 899 3.33 31.36 20.87
CA VAL A 899 4.10 30.78 19.76
C VAL A 899 5.30 29.98 20.26
N ILE A 900 6.03 30.47 21.27
CA ILE A 900 7.11 29.68 21.91
C ILE A 900 6.54 28.41 22.55
N ALA A 901 5.41 28.52 23.26
CA ALA A 901 4.78 27.37 23.89
C ALA A 901 4.46 26.29 22.85
N TYR A 902 3.86 26.70 21.74
CA TYR A 902 3.53 25.83 20.62
C TYR A 902 4.76 25.11 20.06
N TYR A 903 5.75 25.83 19.53
CA TYR A 903 6.90 25.18 18.89
C TYR A 903 7.74 24.34 19.86
N SER A 904 7.88 24.79 21.11
CA SER A 904 8.58 23.99 22.14
C SER A 904 7.83 22.70 22.45
N SER A 905 6.49 22.77 22.54
CA SER A 905 5.67 21.59 22.81
C SER A 905 5.62 20.61 21.64
N LEU A 906 5.51 21.12 20.41
CA LEU A 906 5.50 20.32 19.18
C LEU A 906 6.81 19.55 19.04
N SER A 907 7.94 20.23 19.22
CA SER A 907 9.26 19.60 19.15
C SER A 907 9.49 18.60 20.28
N LEU A 908 9.01 18.87 21.50
CA LEU A 908 9.10 17.90 22.60
C LEU A 908 8.24 16.66 22.32
N THR A 909 7.09 16.82 21.68
CA THR A 909 6.25 15.71 21.23
C THR A 909 6.94 14.91 20.11
N GLU A 910 7.57 15.57 19.14
CA GLU A 910 8.37 14.91 18.11
C GLU A 910 9.46 14.01 18.73
N LEU A 911 10.20 14.52 19.72
CA LEU A 911 11.20 13.73 20.46
C LEU A 911 10.59 12.51 21.17
N ILE A 912 9.35 12.60 21.64
CA ILE A 912 8.68 11.49 22.32
C ILE A 912 8.22 10.43 21.30
N PHE A 913 7.55 10.82 20.22
CA PHE A 913 6.95 9.87 19.28
C PHE A 913 7.94 9.35 18.25
N ILE A 914 8.73 10.23 17.64
CA ILE A 914 9.68 9.84 16.59
C ILE A 914 10.92 9.23 17.24
N ASN A 915 11.64 9.98 18.07
CA ASN A 915 12.90 9.48 18.65
C ASN A 915 12.68 8.46 19.79
N GLY A 916 11.56 8.55 20.50
CA GLY A 916 11.26 7.69 21.65
C GLY A 916 10.48 6.41 21.30
N LEU A 917 9.39 6.54 20.54
CA LEU A 917 8.49 5.43 20.20
C LEU A 917 8.74 4.82 18.82
N GLY A 918 9.56 5.46 17.97
CA GLY A 918 9.92 4.95 16.64
C GLY A 918 8.88 5.22 15.55
N GLU A 919 7.97 6.17 15.76
CA GLU A 919 7.01 6.60 14.74
C GLU A 919 7.72 7.30 13.58
N VAL A 920 7.24 7.12 12.35
CA VAL A 920 7.85 7.69 11.13
C VAL A 920 7.72 9.21 11.08
N GLY A 921 6.66 9.76 11.66
CA GLY A 921 6.36 11.18 11.69
C GLY A 921 5.20 11.49 12.63
N LEU A 922 4.98 12.78 12.91
CA LEU A 922 3.74 13.23 13.54
C LEU A 922 2.62 13.23 12.49
N SER A 923 1.41 12.79 12.82
CA SER A 923 0.26 12.95 11.91
C SER A 923 0.15 14.40 11.41
N TRP A 924 -0.02 14.55 10.10
CA TRP A 924 0.01 15.84 9.40
C TRP A 924 -0.99 16.88 9.92
N THR A 925 -2.07 16.44 10.59
CA THR A 925 -3.08 17.32 11.20
C THR A 925 -2.63 17.98 12.51
N ILE A 926 -1.58 17.44 13.16
CA ILE A 926 -1.15 17.85 14.49
C ILE A 926 -0.65 19.28 14.55
N PRO A 927 0.24 19.76 13.65
CA PRO A 927 0.72 21.14 13.71
C PRO A 927 -0.43 22.14 13.76
N PHE A 928 -1.45 21.96 12.92
CA PHE A 928 -2.62 22.82 12.88
C PHE A 928 -3.47 22.76 14.15
N PHE A 929 -3.98 21.58 14.50
CA PHE A 929 -4.92 21.50 15.62
C PHE A 929 -4.25 21.82 16.94
N SER A 930 -3.01 21.37 17.17
CA SER A 930 -2.29 21.73 18.39
C SER A 930 -1.94 23.23 18.45
N PHE A 931 -1.64 23.87 17.32
CA PHE A 931 -1.45 25.33 17.26
C PHE A 931 -2.71 26.04 17.69
N VAL A 932 -3.82 25.77 17.00
CA VAL A 932 -5.10 26.42 17.27
C VAL A 932 -5.48 26.23 18.73
N MET A 933 -5.31 25.03 19.28
CA MET A 933 -5.65 24.72 20.66
C MET A 933 -4.75 25.44 21.69
N ILE A 934 -3.44 25.46 21.49
CA ILE A 934 -2.51 26.17 22.40
C ILE A 934 -2.73 27.68 22.35
N ILE A 935 -2.91 28.26 21.16
CA ILE A 935 -3.17 29.69 21.02
C ILE A 935 -4.52 30.04 21.67
N ALA A 936 -5.59 29.31 21.34
CA ALA A 936 -6.93 29.52 21.87
C ALA A 936 -6.99 29.41 23.40
N LEU A 937 -6.53 28.29 23.95
CA LEU A 937 -6.58 28.02 25.38
C LEU A 937 -5.54 28.83 26.16
N GLY A 938 -4.38 29.09 25.55
CA GLY A 938 -3.30 29.82 26.20
C GLY A 938 -3.56 31.32 26.29
N VAL A 939 -4.29 31.91 25.34
CA VAL A 939 -4.63 33.33 25.41
C VAL A 939 -5.48 33.64 26.64
N ASP A 940 -6.36 32.71 27.05
CA ASP A 940 -7.24 32.87 28.20
C ASP A 940 -6.45 33.08 29.50
N TYR A 941 -5.40 32.29 29.72
CA TYR A 941 -4.55 32.42 30.90
C TYR A 941 -3.77 33.72 30.92
N SER A 942 -3.34 34.16 29.74
CA SER A 942 -2.71 35.48 29.56
C SER A 942 -3.71 36.60 29.89
N ILE A 943 -4.96 36.46 29.46
CA ILE A 943 -6.03 37.41 29.75
C ILE A 943 -6.35 37.47 31.24
N PHE A 944 -6.45 36.32 31.92
CA PHE A 944 -6.71 36.29 33.36
C PHE A 944 -5.63 37.01 34.15
N LEU A 945 -4.36 36.72 33.88
CA LEU A 945 -3.24 37.38 34.53
C LEU A 945 -3.24 38.89 34.27
N MET A 946 -3.43 39.30 33.01
CA MET A 946 -3.37 40.70 32.64
C MET A 946 -4.59 41.52 33.08
N MET A 947 -5.78 40.93 33.11
CA MET A 947 -6.96 41.56 33.69
C MET A 947 -6.79 41.77 35.20
N ARG A 948 -6.19 40.79 35.90
CA ARG A 948 -5.85 40.96 37.32
C ARG A 948 -4.75 42.00 37.55
N TYR A 949 -3.76 42.08 36.66
CA TYR A 949 -2.75 43.14 36.65
C TYR A 949 -3.39 44.52 36.50
N LYS A 950 -4.41 44.66 35.63
CA LYS A 950 -5.13 45.92 35.44
C LYS A 950 -5.89 46.40 36.68
N GLU A 951 -6.36 45.49 37.52
CA GLU A 951 -7.01 45.87 38.79
C GLU A 951 -6.04 46.58 39.76
N TYR A 952 -4.73 46.44 39.57
CA TYR A 952 -3.68 47.09 40.37
C TYR A 952 -2.98 48.25 39.63
N GLU A 953 -3.61 48.84 38.61
CA GLU A 953 -3.06 49.93 37.77
C GLU A 953 -2.55 51.16 38.54
N LEU A 954 -3.05 51.41 39.76
CA LEU A 954 -2.61 52.51 40.62
C LEU A 954 -1.22 52.28 41.25
N GLN A 955 -0.70 51.05 41.21
CA GLN A 955 0.61 50.69 41.73
C GLN A 955 1.68 50.74 40.63
N THR A 956 2.97 50.72 41.01
CA THR A 956 4.05 50.61 40.01
C THR A 956 3.94 49.28 39.24
N PRO A 957 4.24 49.25 37.93
CA PRO A 957 4.09 48.05 37.09
C PRO A 957 4.69 46.77 37.67
N THR A 958 5.86 46.86 38.30
CA THR A 958 6.56 45.73 38.92
C THR A 958 5.86 45.16 40.16
N ILE A 959 5.18 46.00 40.94
CA ILE A 959 4.43 45.57 42.14
C ILE A 959 3.07 45.04 41.70
N ALA A 960 2.40 45.73 40.77
CA ALA A 960 1.11 45.31 40.22
C ALA A 960 1.15 43.89 39.65
N ILE A 961 2.19 43.53 38.89
CA ILE A 961 2.32 42.18 38.32
C ILE A 961 2.60 41.12 39.40
N GLN A 962 3.39 41.44 40.43
CA GLN A 962 3.65 40.53 41.55
C GLN A 962 2.37 40.25 42.35
N GLU A 963 1.58 41.30 42.62
CA GLU A 963 0.32 41.16 43.34
C GLU A 963 -0.74 40.44 42.50
N ALA A 964 -0.76 40.66 41.18
CA ALA A 964 -1.58 39.88 40.27
C ALA A 964 -1.23 38.39 40.33
N MET A 965 0.05 38.04 40.12
CA MET A 965 0.54 36.67 40.14
C MET A 965 0.27 35.94 41.46
N LYS A 966 0.46 36.65 42.59
CA LYS A 966 0.20 36.12 43.93
C LYS A 966 -1.27 35.71 44.12
N ASN A 967 -2.20 36.51 43.59
CA ASN A 967 -3.63 36.32 43.78
C ASN A 967 -4.29 35.41 42.74
N ILE A 968 -3.78 35.39 41.50
CA ILE A 968 -4.41 34.59 40.42
C ILE A 968 -3.66 33.30 40.09
N GLY A 969 -2.42 33.14 40.52
CA GLY A 969 -1.59 32.00 40.12
C GLY A 969 -2.14 30.63 40.52
N SER A 970 -2.83 30.51 41.66
CA SER A 970 -3.46 29.25 42.07
C SER A 970 -4.65 28.89 41.19
N VAL A 971 -5.39 29.89 40.72
CA VAL A 971 -6.51 29.72 39.79
C VAL A 971 -6.01 29.29 38.41
N ILE A 972 -4.96 29.94 37.89
CA ILE A 972 -4.37 29.58 36.58
C ILE A 972 -3.78 28.16 36.61
N ILE A 973 -3.07 27.77 37.67
CA ILE A 973 -2.55 26.39 37.79
C ILE A 973 -3.68 25.37 37.83
N SER A 974 -4.73 25.61 38.62
CA SER A 974 -5.87 24.68 38.69
C SER A 974 -6.59 24.56 37.35
N ALA A 975 -6.83 25.67 36.65
CA ALA A 975 -7.41 25.66 35.31
C ALA A 975 -6.54 24.91 34.30
N ALA A 976 -5.23 25.20 34.27
CA ALA A 976 -4.27 24.51 33.39
C ALA A 976 -4.24 23.00 33.64
N LEU A 977 -4.28 22.56 34.90
CA LEU A 977 -4.36 21.14 35.22
C LEU A 977 -5.68 20.50 34.78
N ILE A 978 -6.82 21.18 34.95
CA ILE A 978 -8.12 20.69 34.48
C ILE A 978 -8.11 20.47 32.97
N LEU A 979 -7.60 21.45 32.21
CA LEU A 979 -7.43 21.28 30.77
C LEU A 979 -6.49 20.12 30.44
N CYS A 980 -5.34 20.03 31.11
CA CYS A 980 -4.40 18.92 30.87
C CYS A 980 -5.06 17.55 31.09
N PHE A 981 -5.87 17.37 32.14
CA PHE A 981 -6.62 16.13 32.37
C PHE A 981 -7.74 15.92 31.35
N THR A 982 -8.36 17.00 30.85
CA THR A 982 -9.37 16.94 29.79
C THR A 982 -8.75 16.43 28.49
N PHE A 983 -7.57 16.91 28.10
CA PHE A 983 -6.82 16.38 26.95
C PHE A 983 -6.28 14.97 27.20
N ALA A 984 -5.85 14.66 28.44
CA ALA A 984 -5.37 13.33 28.78
C ALA A 984 -6.44 12.23 28.62
N ALA A 985 -7.72 12.61 28.56
CA ALA A 985 -8.81 11.70 28.23
C ALA A 985 -8.76 11.12 26.81
N MET A 986 -7.92 11.69 25.93
CA MET A 986 -7.71 11.19 24.56
C MET A 986 -6.74 9.99 24.53
N TYR A 987 -5.92 9.77 25.57
CA TYR A 987 -4.96 8.65 25.61
C TYR A 987 -5.62 7.27 25.43
N PRO A 988 -6.79 6.97 26.05
CA PRO A 988 -7.47 5.69 25.86
C PRO A 988 -8.26 5.56 24.55
N SER A 989 -8.20 6.55 23.64
CA SER A 989 -9.00 6.54 22.39
C SER A 989 -8.59 5.41 21.43
N GLY A 990 -7.32 5.04 21.41
CA GLY A 990 -6.76 4.11 20.42
C GLY A 990 -6.48 4.76 19.06
N VAL A 991 -6.57 6.09 18.95
CA VAL A 991 -6.27 6.86 17.74
C VAL A 991 -4.97 7.64 17.96
N THR A 992 -3.93 7.34 17.18
CA THR A 992 -2.59 7.95 17.32
C THR A 992 -2.64 9.47 17.19
N THR A 993 -3.41 10.00 16.25
CA THR A 993 -3.60 11.45 16.04
C THR A 993 -4.16 12.15 17.28
N LEU A 994 -5.19 11.59 17.93
CA LEU A 994 -5.77 12.15 19.15
C LEU A 994 -4.76 12.13 20.31
N LEU A 995 -3.99 11.06 20.39
CA LEU A 995 -2.95 10.89 21.40
C LEU A 995 -1.81 11.91 21.23
N GLN A 996 -1.32 12.10 20.01
CA GLN A 996 -0.25 13.05 19.72
C GLN A 996 -0.72 14.51 19.94
N ILE A 997 -1.92 14.89 19.46
CA ILE A 997 -2.50 16.23 19.72
C ILE A 997 -2.60 16.49 21.22
N SER A 998 -3.13 15.53 21.98
CA SER A 998 -3.27 15.68 23.43
C SER A 998 -1.93 15.93 24.11
N THR A 999 -0.87 15.25 23.65
CA THR A 999 0.48 15.41 24.19
C THR A 999 1.02 16.81 23.92
N VAL A 1000 0.91 17.32 22.68
CA VAL A 1000 1.36 18.68 22.34
C VAL A 1000 0.63 19.71 23.20
N VAL A 1001 -0.70 19.62 23.28
CA VAL A 1001 -1.52 20.58 24.04
C VAL A 1001 -1.20 20.52 25.54
N ILE A 1002 -1.08 19.35 26.14
CA ILE A 1002 -0.71 19.20 27.56
C ILE A 1002 0.66 19.83 27.83
N LEU A 1003 1.68 19.51 27.03
CA LEU A 1003 3.03 20.07 27.18
C LEU A 1003 3.02 21.58 26.98
N GLY A 1004 2.29 22.08 25.98
CA GLY A 1004 2.14 23.51 25.71
C GLY A 1004 1.48 24.27 26.86
N LEU A 1005 0.39 23.75 27.42
CA LEU A 1005 -0.31 24.35 28.55
C LEU A 1005 0.52 24.32 29.84
N LEU A 1006 1.24 23.22 30.10
CA LEU A 1006 2.16 23.14 31.23
C LEU A 1006 3.32 24.13 31.08
N LEU A 1007 3.93 24.21 29.91
CA LEU A 1007 5.01 25.15 29.62
C LEU A 1007 4.51 26.60 29.77
N LEU A 1008 3.30 26.89 29.30
CA LEU A 1008 2.69 28.21 29.45
C LEU A 1008 2.44 28.58 30.94
N ALA A 1009 1.80 27.68 31.69
CA ALA A 1009 1.39 27.94 33.08
C ALA A 1009 2.54 27.94 34.09
N PHE A 1010 3.58 27.10 33.87
CA PHE A 1010 4.68 26.93 34.82
C PHE A 1010 5.96 27.66 34.42
N VAL A 1011 6.17 27.95 33.12
CA VAL A 1011 7.40 28.57 32.62
C VAL A 1011 7.10 29.97 32.06
N LEU A 1012 6.34 30.08 30.97
CA LEU A 1012 6.25 31.33 30.21
C LEU A 1012 5.50 32.45 30.96
N LEU A 1013 4.27 32.21 31.41
CA LEU A 1013 3.49 33.24 32.10
C LEU A 1013 4.16 33.75 33.39
N PRO A 1014 4.73 32.89 34.27
CA PRO A 1014 5.36 33.39 35.49
C PRO A 1014 6.79 33.91 35.33
N LEU A 1015 7.50 33.54 34.26
CA LEU A 1015 8.90 33.93 34.05
C LEU A 1015 9.10 35.00 32.98
N LEU A 1016 8.49 34.83 31.81
CA LEU A 1016 8.68 35.71 30.66
C LEU A 1016 7.89 37.01 30.80
N LEU A 1017 6.59 36.95 31.06
CA LEU A 1017 5.73 38.13 31.10
C LEU A 1017 6.15 39.16 32.17
N PRO A 1018 6.43 38.78 33.44
CA PRO A 1018 6.83 39.74 34.47
C PRO A 1018 8.24 40.28 34.25
N ALA A 1019 9.14 39.47 33.65
CA ALA A 1019 10.50 39.92 33.32
C ALA A 1019 10.48 41.00 32.24
N VAL A 1020 9.67 40.83 31.19
CA VAL A 1020 9.54 41.84 30.12
C VAL A 1020 8.88 43.11 30.67
N ILE A 1021 7.81 43.00 31.46
CA ILE A 1021 7.17 44.16 32.10
C ILE A 1021 8.17 44.93 32.98
N ALA A 1022 9.02 44.23 33.75
CA ALA A 1022 10.04 44.85 34.59
C ALA A 1022 11.12 45.58 33.77
N LEU A 1023 11.58 44.98 32.66
CA LEU A 1023 12.56 45.61 31.76
C LEU A 1023 11.99 46.86 31.08
N MET A 1024 10.73 46.81 30.63
CA MET A 1024 10.03 47.96 30.04
C MET A 1024 9.85 49.10 31.04
N ASP A 1025 9.47 48.82 32.29
CA ASP A 1025 9.37 49.83 33.35
C ASP A 1025 10.75 50.44 33.65
N GLN A 1026 11.81 49.63 33.72
CA GLN A 1026 13.18 50.11 33.93
C GLN A 1026 13.64 51.04 32.81
N GLN A 1027 13.36 50.71 31.54
CA GLN A 1027 13.67 51.57 30.40
C GLN A 1027 12.86 52.87 30.42
N SER A 1028 11.54 52.80 30.66
CA SER A 1028 10.68 53.99 30.75
C SER A 1028 11.14 54.96 31.84
N ARG A 1029 11.55 54.43 33.01
CA ARG A 1029 12.10 55.24 34.11
C ARG A 1029 13.43 55.90 33.72
N LYS A 1030 14.33 55.18 33.06
CA LYS A 1030 15.61 55.74 32.56
C LYS A 1030 15.37 56.87 31.55
N GLU A 1031 14.42 56.70 30.64
CA GLU A 1031 14.09 57.72 29.62
C GLU A 1031 13.46 58.97 30.25
N LYS A 1032 12.53 58.81 31.21
CA LYS A 1032 11.95 59.93 31.97
C LYS A 1032 13.01 60.67 32.78
N ALA A 1033 13.94 59.95 33.40
CA ALA A 1033 15.07 60.56 34.13
C ALA A 1033 15.99 61.37 33.20
N ARG A 1034 16.32 60.82 32.02
CA ARG A 1034 17.11 61.52 30.99
C ARG A 1034 16.40 62.78 30.50
N LYS A 1035 15.10 62.73 30.22
CA LYS A 1035 14.30 63.91 29.81
C LYS A 1035 14.22 64.97 30.91
N ARG A 1036 14.10 64.58 32.18
CA ARG A 1036 14.16 65.51 33.32
C ARG A 1036 15.53 66.19 33.43
N GLN A 1037 16.63 65.44 33.29
CA GLN A 1037 17.98 66.00 33.31
C GLN A 1037 18.25 66.96 32.14
N ILE A 1038 17.70 66.68 30.95
CA ILE A 1038 17.78 67.60 29.80
C ILE A 1038 16.99 68.88 30.11
N LYS A 1039 15.76 68.76 30.61
CA LYS A 1039 14.91 69.90 30.95
C LYS A 1039 15.47 70.75 32.10
N GLU A 1040 16.11 70.14 33.09
CA GLU A 1040 16.82 70.85 34.16
C GLU A 1040 18.06 71.57 33.62
N LYS A 1041 18.80 70.98 32.68
CA LYS A 1041 19.92 71.67 32.01
C LYS A 1041 19.46 72.83 31.12
N GLU A 1042 18.30 72.73 30.49
CA GLU A 1042 17.67 73.82 29.71
C GLU A 1042 17.06 74.93 30.59
N LEU A 1043 16.79 74.67 31.87
CA LEU A 1043 16.29 75.67 32.82
C LEU A 1043 17.43 76.39 33.57
N VAL A 1044 18.63 75.83 33.56
CA VAL A 1044 19.84 76.37 34.21
C VAL A 1044 20.72 77.16 33.22
N ASN A 1045 20.57 76.92 31.92
CA ASN A 1045 21.08 77.77 30.84
C ASN A 1045 20.04 78.80 30.44
#